data_AF-A0A9Q1KTJ9-F1
#
_entry.id   AF-A0A9Q1KTJ9-F1
#
_cell.length_a   1.000
_cell.length_b   1.000
_cell.length_c   1.000
_cell.angle_alpha   90.00
_cell.angle_beta   90.00
_cell.angle_gamma   90.00
#
_symmetry.space_group_name_H-M   'P 1'
#
loop_
_entity.id
_entity.type
_entity.pdbx_description
1 polymer ?
#
loop_
_entity_poly.entity_id
_entity_poly.type
_entity_poly.pdbx_seq_one_letter_code
_entity_poly.pdbx_strand_id
1 'polypeptide(L)'
;MALRIKARHAVKPAISTWNGTLPLSQLDQIGVITHTPLIYIYNKPSPNCSSHDEIIEALKESLSRVLVPFYPLAGRLHWIGGGRLELHCNALGVELIEAESSQEIIELGDLFSNFEGFEDLVPHVDYEKPFGEIPVFLVQLTWFRCGGIGLSTNMSHAVTDGLGAFNFIREWANLARGEPLRGSPYLDRQILDDGGKTLVEELPYVDHVSSFPTLPTLIGKADSFEKRTKETIATTLLLTKSQVDKLRKAANREIQHDCDQECPHSRFEAVAAHIWRCTSKARQHRSEQMTALSFYVDSRRRMDPPLPPRYFGNAVVNVIASSQAGELISRSLSHACRKIREATNSVTNEYIRSMIDFLKEQKSLSTYQDRTALGNTKGIFHGNPNLGVASWLNLPVRGLDFGWGEEIYMGPGSHDFNEDGDVMILPGYNNDGSVVVVVLTEEENQIMGGKIKACYVVKPAEPTWTGIQSLSELDQIGVIKHIPTIYFYDNVAIKDWLSPPNKIICTLKDSLSCVLVPFYPLAGRLCGCNAKGVELIEAESCQVGELMSIPLSHASQKIREEDKKVTGDNISSMIEFLEPQSSALFSFHQRNPSKEEKADRRTIRFLSSPSGMHHHRHQSICATEIEKHQTKTCCKVKVNATFNWTI
;
A
#
# COMPACT_ATOMS: atom_id res chain seq x y z
N MET A 1 -17.33 -5.40 -7.76
CA MET A 1 -17.70 -4.24 -8.62
C MET A 1 -18.61 -4.74 -9.75
N ALA A 2 -19.56 -3.97 -10.28
CA ALA A 2 -20.31 -4.40 -11.48
C ALA A 2 -19.54 -3.96 -12.74
N LEU A 3 -18.54 -4.76 -13.12
CA LEU A 3 -17.78 -4.60 -14.35
C LEU A 3 -18.45 -5.41 -15.47
N ARG A 4 -18.66 -4.79 -16.64
CA ARG A 4 -19.20 -5.42 -17.84
C ARG A 4 -18.15 -5.46 -18.93
N ILE A 5 -17.77 -6.65 -19.37
CA ILE A 5 -16.91 -6.82 -20.55
C ILE A 5 -17.75 -6.52 -21.80
N LYS A 6 -17.32 -5.54 -22.60
CA LYS A 6 -17.93 -5.17 -23.88
C LYS A 6 -17.37 -6.00 -25.03
N ALA A 7 -16.05 -6.17 -25.08
CA ALA A 7 -15.37 -6.89 -26.15
C ALA A 7 -14.04 -7.50 -25.69
N ARG A 8 -13.58 -8.51 -26.43
CA ARG A 8 -12.25 -9.11 -26.32
C ARG A 8 -11.62 -9.14 -27.70
N HIS A 9 -10.37 -8.71 -27.80
CA HIS A 9 -9.63 -8.63 -29.05
C HIS A 9 -8.30 -9.36 -28.94
N ALA A 10 -7.98 -10.19 -29.93
CA ALA A 10 -6.64 -10.73 -30.10
C ALA A 10 -5.83 -9.78 -30.97
N VAL A 11 -4.89 -9.05 -30.36
CA VAL A 11 -4.03 -8.09 -31.08
C VAL A 11 -2.72 -8.77 -31.46
N LYS A 12 -2.48 -8.91 -32.76
CA LYS A 12 -1.28 -9.53 -33.33
C LYS A 12 -0.27 -8.47 -33.77
N PRO A 13 1.02 -8.81 -33.92
CA PRO A 13 1.99 -7.92 -34.54
C PRO A 13 1.53 -7.41 -35.91
N ALA A 14 1.80 -6.14 -36.21
CA ALA A 14 1.30 -5.47 -37.42
C ALA A 14 1.88 -6.05 -38.73
N ILE A 15 3.05 -6.68 -38.65
CA ILE A 15 3.71 -7.39 -39.75
C ILE A 15 4.21 -8.75 -39.26
N SER A 16 4.61 -9.62 -40.19
CA SER A 16 5.24 -10.89 -39.84
C SER A 16 6.51 -10.65 -39.02
N THR A 17 6.60 -11.35 -37.89
CA THR A 17 7.76 -11.35 -37.00
C THR A 17 8.48 -12.69 -37.07
N TRP A 18 9.68 -12.78 -36.50
CA TRP A 18 10.39 -14.04 -36.39
C TRP A 18 9.52 -15.10 -35.70
N ASN A 19 9.48 -16.29 -36.30
CA ASN A 19 8.71 -17.44 -35.81
C ASN A 19 9.66 -18.57 -35.45
N GLY A 20 9.57 -19.03 -34.20
CA GLY A 20 10.38 -20.12 -33.67
C GLY A 20 10.32 -20.15 -32.16
N THR A 21 11.17 -20.99 -31.57
CA THR A 21 11.29 -21.13 -30.13
C THR A 21 12.44 -20.27 -29.62
N LEU A 22 12.13 -19.31 -28.74
CA LEU A 22 13.11 -18.53 -28.02
C LEU A 22 13.40 -19.23 -26.68
N PRO A 23 14.65 -19.69 -26.43
CA PRO A 23 15.00 -20.25 -25.14
C PRO A 23 14.96 -19.17 -24.07
N LEU A 24 14.43 -19.52 -22.89
CA LEU A 24 14.48 -18.66 -21.70
C LEU A 24 15.83 -18.83 -21.00
N SER A 25 16.37 -17.75 -20.43
CA SER A 25 17.56 -17.83 -19.58
C SER A 25 17.24 -18.52 -18.24
N GLN A 26 18.26 -18.83 -17.44
CA GLN A 26 18.01 -19.40 -16.11
C GLN A 26 17.30 -18.40 -15.19
N LEU A 27 17.63 -17.11 -15.30
CA LEU A 27 17.03 -16.05 -14.49
C LEU A 27 15.56 -15.79 -14.84
N ASP A 28 15.11 -16.15 -16.05
CA ASP A 28 13.70 -16.08 -16.47
C ASP A 28 12.82 -17.16 -15.82
N GLN A 29 13.43 -18.21 -15.28
CA GLN A 29 12.74 -19.43 -14.88
C GLN A 29 12.74 -19.63 -13.35
N ILE A 30 13.13 -18.62 -12.58
CA ILE A 30 13.15 -18.61 -11.11
C ILE A 30 12.35 -17.43 -10.57
N GLY A 31 11.99 -17.49 -9.29
CA GLY A 31 11.11 -16.50 -8.68
C GLY A 31 9.71 -16.57 -9.28
N VAL A 32 9.04 -15.42 -9.39
CA VAL A 32 7.71 -15.32 -10.00
C VAL A 32 7.80 -15.61 -11.49
N ILE A 33 7.05 -16.61 -11.94
CA ILE A 33 6.95 -16.99 -13.37
C ILE A 33 5.55 -16.68 -13.96
N THR A 34 4.62 -16.32 -13.11
CA THR A 34 3.24 -15.96 -13.45
C THR A 34 3.14 -14.49 -13.86
N HIS A 35 1.91 -14.04 -14.14
CA HIS A 35 1.63 -12.71 -14.61
C HIS A 35 1.57 -11.72 -13.46
N THR A 36 2.31 -10.62 -13.59
CA THR A 36 2.30 -9.54 -12.61
C THR A 36 1.37 -8.41 -13.06
N PRO A 37 0.35 -8.06 -12.24
CA PRO A 37 -0.64 -7.09 -12.63
C PRO A 37 -0.21 -5.65 -12.30
N LEU A 38 -0.54 -4.72 -13.20
CA LEU A 38 -0.37 -3.28 -13.05
C LEU A 38 -1.69 -2.59 -13.33
N ILE A 39 -1.94 -1.47 -12.64
CA ILE A 39 -3.13 -0.66 -12.84
C ILE A 39 -2.73 0.81 -12.97
N TYR A 40 -3.26 1.46 -13.99
CA TYR A 40 -3.19 2.89 -14.23
C TYR A 40 -4.61 3.46 -14.27
N ILE A 41 -4.87 4.55 -13.54
CA ILE A 41 -6.15 5.26 -13.60
C ILE A 41 -5.92 6.65 -14.16
N TYR A 42 -6.82 7.11 -15.02
CA TYR A 42 -6.79 8.39 -15.70
C TYR A 42 -8.09 9.13 -15.49
N ASN A 43 -7.99 10.46 -15.42
CA ASN A 43 -9.16 11.32 -15.51
C ASN A 43 -9.85 11.18 -16.86
N LYS A 44 -11.10 11.67 -16.94
CA LYS A 44 -11.82 11.78 -18.20
C LYS A 44 -10.96 12.55 -19.22
N PRO A 45 -10.78 12.03 -20.45
CA PRO A 45 -10.10 12.75 -21.52
C PRO A 45 -10.76 14.11 -21.79
N SER A 46 -9.97 15.09 -22.25
CA SER A 46 -10.51 16.42 -22.55
C SER A 46 -11.61 16.35 -23.62
N PRO A 47 -12.57 17.30 -23.68
CA PRO A 47 -13.67 17.26 -24.66
C PRO A 47 -13.22 17.26 -26.13
N ASN A 48 -12.00 17.72 -26.40
CA ASN A 48 -11.37 17.71 -27.73
C ASN A 48 -10.58 16.42 -28.01
N CYS A 49 -10.56 15.46 -27.09
CA CYS A 49 -9.92 14.17 -27.28
C CYS A 49 -10.81 13.22 -28.08
N SER A 50 -10.18 12.17 -28.59
CA SER A 50 -10.80 11.08 -29.32
C SER A 50 -11.98 10.44 -28.57
N SER A 51 -12.98 10.00 -29.33
CA SER A 51 -14.10 9.19 -28.84
C SER A 51 -13.64 7.85 -28.25
N HIS A 52 -14.52 7.14 -27.54
CA HIS A 52 -14.19 5.83 -26.95
C HIS A 52 -13.68 4.83 -28.00
N ASP A 53 -14.37 4.75 -29.15
CA ASP A 53 -14.02 3.83 -30.23
C ASP A 53 -12.69 4.22 -30.88
N GLU A 54 -12.43 5.52 -31.08
CA GLU A 54 -11.14 6.01 -31.58
C GLU A 54 -9.99 5.69 -30.62
N ILE A 55 -10.21 5.79 -29.31
CA ILE A 55 -9.22 5.43 -28.28
C ILE A 55 -8.91 3.93 -28.33
N ILE A 56 -9.92 3.08 -28.40
CA ILE A 56 -9.74 1.62 -28.51
C ILE A 56 -9.01 1.25 -29.80
N GLU A 57 -9.38 1.82 -30.95
CA GLU A 57 -8.69 1.55 -32.21
C GLU A 57 -7.24 2.05 -32.21
N ALA A 58 -6.98 3.24 -31.66
CA ALA A 58 -5.61 3.76 -31.50
C ALA A 58 -4.77 2.85 -30.59
N LEU A 59 -5.35 2.32 -29.50
CA LEU A 59 -4.70 1.35 -28.63
C LEU A 59 -4.39 0.04 -29.36
N LYS A 60 -5.34 -0.51 -30.13
CA LYS A 60 -5.14 -1.73 -30.91
C LYS A 60 -4.06 -1.56 -31.97
N GLU A 61 -4.07 -0.45 -32.70
CA GLU A 61 -3.09 -0.17 -33.74
C GLU A 61 -1.69 0.01 -33.14
N SER A 62 -1.55 0.84 -32.11
CA SER A 62 -0.27 1.06 -31.44
C SER A 62 0.26 -0.21 -30.78
N LEU A 63 -0.61 -1.03 -30.19
CA LEU A 63 -0.25 -2.32 -29.60
C LEU A 63 0.22 -3.31 -30.69
N SER A 64 -0.48 -3.37 -31.80
CA SER A 64 -0.08 -4.18 -32.97
C SER A 64 1.30 -3.77 -33.50
N ARG A 65 1.59 -2.46 -33.55
CA ARG A 65 2.88 -1.91 -34.00
C ARG A 65 4.01 -2.17 -33.00
N VAL A 66 3.80 -1.96 -31.70
CA VAL A 66 4.84 -2.18 -30.68
C VAL A 66 5.19 -3.67 -30.54
N LEU A 67 4.24 -4.57 -30.81
CA LEU A 67 4.49 -6.02 -30.81
C LEU A 67 5.41 -6.49 -31.94
N VAL A 68 5.72 -5.65 -32.94
CA VAL A 68 6.68 -6.02 -34.00
C VAL A 68 8.10 -6.16 -33.42
N PRO A 69 8.70 -5.14 -32.79
CA PRO A 69 9.99 -5.29 -32.12
C PRO A 69 9.91 -6.08 -30.80
N PHE A 70 8.75 -6.11 -30.13
CA PHE A 70 8.52 -6.89 -28.91
C PHE A 70 7.73 -8.18 -29.18
N TYR A 71 8.01 -8.83 -30.30
CA TYR A 71 7.29 -10.04 -30.74
C TYR A 71 7.26 -11.21 -29.73
N PRO A 72 8.21 -11.37 -28.80
CA PRO A 72 8.09 -12.41 -27.77
C PRO A 72 6.80 -12.30 -26.94
N LEU A 73 6.27 -11.09 -26.72
CA LEU A 73 5.03 -10.86 -25.97
C LEU A 73 3.77 -11.38 -26.68
N ALA A 74 3.82 -11.56 -28.00
CA ALA A 74 2.74 -12.15 -28.78
C ALA A 74 2.80 -13.70 -28.85
N GLY A 75 3.74 -14.31 -28.12
CA GLY A 75 3.98 -15.75 -28.08
C GLY A 75 3.18 -16.51 -27.02
N ARG A 76 3.59 -17.76 -26.76
CA ARG A 76 3.03 -18.65 -25.72
C ARG A 76 4.12 -19.43 -25.02
N LEU A 77 3.98 -19.62 -23.71
CA LEU A 77 4.92 -20.39 -22.89
C LEU A 77 4.57 -21.87 -22.91
N HIS A 78 5.59 -22.75 -22.91
CA HIS A 78 5.40 -24.19 -22.82
C HIS A 78 6.35 -24.81 -21.80
N TRP A 79 5.83 -25.77 -21.04
CA TRP A 79 6.65 -26.59 -20.15
C TRP A 79 7.45 -27.61 -20.94
N ILE A 80 8.74 -27.71 -20.67
CA ILE A 80 9.65 -28.68 -21.32
C ILE A 80 10.17 -29.75 -20.35
N GLY A 81 9.54 -29.86 -19.17
CA GLY A 81 9.97 -30.77 -18.09
C GLY A 81 10.99 -30.14 -17.14
N GLY A 82 11.22 -30.78 -15.98
CA GLY A 82 12.16 -30.27 -14.96
C GLY A 82 11.82 -28.87 -14.44
N GLY A 83 10.56 -28.45 -14.46
CA GLY A 83 10.18 -27.08 -14.11
C GLY A 83 10.73 -26.03 -15.07
N ARG A 84 11.13 -26.39 -16.29
CA ARG A 84 11.68 -25.46 -17.28
C ARG A 84 10.61 -25.05 -18.30
N LEU A 85 10.77 -23.84 -18.82
CA LEU A 85 9.87 -23.21 -19.77
C LEU A 85 10.63 -22.81 -21.04
N GLU A 86 9.93 -22.83 -22.17
CA GLU A 86 10.37 -22.20 -23.42
C GLU A 86 9.29 -21.28 -23.97
N LEU A 87 9.69 -20.30 -24.77
CA LEU A 87 8.77 -19.33 -25.37
C LEU A 87 8.62 -19.59 -26.86
N HIS A 88 7.40 -19.91 -27.29
CA HIS A 88 7.07 -20.05 -28.71
C HIS A 88 6.64 -18.69 -29.25
N CYS A 89 7.48 -18.09 -30.09
CA CYS A 89 7.20 -16.84 -30.78
C CYS A 89 6.29 -17.09 -32.00
N ASN A 90 5.06 -17.51 -31.75
CA ASN A 90 4.10 -17.93 -32.78
C ASN A 90 3.13 -16.82 -33.25
N ALA A 91 3.33 -15.59 -32.78
CA ALA A 91 2.52 -14.42 -33.12
C ALA A 91 0.99 -14.63 -32.95
N LEU A 92 0.58 -15.46 -31.99
CA LEU A 92 -0.84 -15.65 -31.65
C LEU A 92 -1.48 -14.37 -31.08
N GLY A 93 -0.64 -13.46 -30.57
CA GLY A 93 -1.05 -12.13 -30.13
C GLY A 93 -1.34 -12.06 -28.64
N VAL A 94 -1.72 -10.85 -28.23
CA VAL A 94 -2.05 -10.46 -26.86
C VAL A 94 -3.56 -10.28 -26.72
N GLU A 95 -4.10 -10.47 -25.52
CA GLU A 95 -5.53 -10.23 -25.28
C GLU A 95 -5.75 -8.79 -24.81
N LEU A 96 -6.56 -8.03 -25.55
CA LEU A 96 -7.06 -6.72 -25.17
C LEU A 96 -8.55 -6.82 -24.84
N ILE A 97 -8.93 -6.46 -23.62
CA ILE A 97 -10.29 -6.50 -23.10
C ILE A 97 -10.83 -5.08 -23.00
N GLU A 98 -11.99 -4.84 -23.59
CA GLU A 98 -12.75 -3.60 -23.40
C GLU A 98 -13.83 -3.86 -22.36
N ALA A 99 -13.88 -3.02 -21.33
CA ALA A 99 -14.81 -3.13 -20.22
C ALA A 99 -15.41 -1.77 -19.84
N GLU A 100 -16.56 -1.83 -19.17
CA GLU A 100 -17.23 -0.67 -18.59
C GLU A 100 -17.55 -0.97 -17.13
N SER A 101 -17.34 0.02 -16.25
CA SER A 101 -17.73 -0.03 -14.85
C SER A 101 -18.93 0.87 -14.60
N SER A 102 -19.91 0.37 -13.83
CA SER A 102 -21.03 1.20 -13.37
C SER A 102 -20.63 2.23 -12.30
N GLN A 103 -19.41 2.12 -11.76
CA GLN A 103 -18.86 3.00 -10.73
C GLN A 103 -18.11 4.19 -11.35
N GLU A 104 -18.02 5.27 -10.58
CA GLU A 104 -17.11 6.38 -10.81
C GLU A 104 -15.76 6.16 -10.12
N ILE A 105 -14.72 6.85 -10.56
CA ILE A 105 -13.38 6.73 -9.95
C ILE A 105 -13.41 7.09 -8.46
N ILE A 106 -14.23 8.07 -8.06
CA ILE A 106 -14.37 8.47 -6.65
C ILE A 106 -14.96 7.36 -5.77
N GLU A 107 -15.76 6.47 -6.36
CA GLU A 107 -16.38 5.33 -5.66
C GLU A 107 -15.37 4.20 -5.40
N LEU A 108 -14.20 4.21 -6.06
CA LEU A 108 -13.07 3.34 -5.71
C LEU A 108 -12.40 3.74 -4.38
N GLY A 109 -12.80 4.88 -3.81
CA GLY A 109 -12.26 5.40 -2.56
C GLY A 109 -10.86 6.00 -2.72
N ASP A 110 -10.09 5.95 -1.63
CA ASP A 110 -8.69 6.36 -1.68
C ASP A 110 -7.89 5.29 -2.44
N LEU A 111 -7.63 5.57 -3.72
CA LEU A 111 -6.82 4.74 -4.62
C LEU A 111 -5.46 4.37 -4.02
N PHE A 112 -4.98 5.15 -3.05
CA PHE A 112 -3.69 4.96 -2.41
C PHE A 112 -3.77 4.12 -1.14
N SER A 113 -4.91 4.01 -0.48
CA SER A 113 -5.04 3.34 0.82
C SER A 113 -5.91 2.09 0.78
N ASN A 114 -6.72 1.91 -0.27
CA ASN A 114 -7.63 0.77 -0.40
C ASN A 114 -7.31 0.00 -1.69
N PHE A 115 -6.88 -1.26 -1.57
CA PHE A 115 -6.70 -2.16 -2.72
C PHE A 115 -7.95 -3.03 -2.99
N GLU A 116 -8.96 -2.97 -2.12
CA GLU A 116 -10.22 -3.68 -2.35
C GLU A 116 -10.94 -3.13 -3.59
N GLY A 117 -11.41 -4.03 -4.46
CA GLY A 117 -12.13 -3.67 -5.67
C GLY A 117 -11.27 -3.45 -6.93
N PHE A 118 -9.94 -3.47 -6.82
CA PHE A 118 -9.04 -3.43 -7.98
C PHE A 118 -8.93 -4.78 -8.71
N GLU A 119 -9.38 -5.88 -8.08
CA GLU A 119 -9.36 -7.22 -8.67
C GLU A 119 -10.13 -7.28 -10.00
N ASP A 120 -11.34 -6.73 -10.02
CA ASP A 120 -12.20 -6.71 -11.20
C ASP A 120 -11.62 -5.83 -12.33
N LEU A 121 -10.72 -4.90 -12.00
CA LEU A 121 -10.08 -4.01 -12.97
C LEU A 121 -8.93 -4.67 -13.72
N VAL A 122 -8.42 -5.82 -13.27
CA VAL A 122 -7.27 -6.52 -13.87
C VAL A 122 -7.75 -7.70 -14.72
N PRO A 123 -7.14 -7.98 -15.89
CA PRO A 123 -7.44 -9.19 -16.64
C PRO A 123 -7.14 -10.43 -15.80
N HIS A 124 -8.18 -11.22 -15.53
CA HIS A 124 -8.03 -12.52 -14.87
C HIS A 124 -7.23 -13.47 -15.76
N VAL A 125 -6.22 -14.14 -15.18
CA VAL A 125 -5.44 -15.17 -15.84
C VAL A 125 -5.87 -16.53 -15.31
N ASP A 126 -6.44 -17.33 -16.20
CA ASP A 126 -6.88 -18.69 -15.91
C ASP A 126 -5.70 -19.66 -16.08
N TYR A 127 -5.05 -20.01 -14.97
CA TYR A 127 -3.95 -20.98 -14.93
C TYR A 127 -4.39 -22.44 -14.89
N GLU A 128 -5.70 -22.72 -14.92
CA GLU A 128 -6.19 -24.09 -15.12
C GLU A 128 -6.02 -24.51 -16.59
N LYS A 129 -5.91 -23.54 -17.50
CA LYS A 129 -5.61 -23.77 -18.91
C LYS A 129 -4.17 -24.24 -19.13
N PRO A 130 -3.91 -25.00 -20.21
CA PRO A 130 -2.55 -25.28 -20.64
C PRO A 130 -1.77 -23.97 -20.85
N PHE A 131 -0.53 -23.91 -20.34
CA PHE A 131 0.35 -22.73 -20.49
C PHE A 131 0.49 -22.25 -21.95
N GLY A 132 0.46 -23.18 -22.91
CA GLY A 132 0.53 -22.89 -24.34
C GLY A 132 -0.68 -22.13 -24.89
N GLU A 133 -1.79 -22.05 -24.14
CA GLU A 133 -2.98 -21.30 -24.51
C GLU A 133 -3.03 -19.91 -23.85
N ILE A 134 -2.36 -19.75 -22.70
CA ILE A 134 -2.36 -18.52 -21.91
C ILE A 134 -1.52 -17.43 -22.62
N PRO A 135 -2.11 -16.27 -22.99
CA PRO A 135 -1.35 -15.15 -23.55
C PRO A 135 -0.25 -14.70 -22.59
N VAL A 136 0.93 -14.36 -23.11
CA VAL A 136 2.03 -13.80 -22.30
C VAL A 136 1.69 -12.41 -21.73
N PHE A 137 0.83 -11.66 -22.44
CA PHE A 137 0.45 -10.31 -22.09
C PHE A 137 -1.06 -10.12 -22.30
N LEU A 138 -1.71 -9.57 -21.27
CA LEU A 138 -3.11 -9.22 -21.26
C LEU A 138 -3.25 -7.75 -20.87
N VAL A 139 -4.25 -7.09 -21.45
CA VAL A 139 -4.57 -5.69 -21.21
C VAL A 139 -6.08 -5.57 -21.03
N GLN A 140 -6.52 -4.75 -20.08
CA GLN A 140 -7.92 -4.35 -19.97
C GLN A 140 -8.03 -2.83 -19.93
N LEU A 141 -8.90 -2.29 -20.79
CA LEU A 141 -9.34 -0.90 -20.76
C LEU A 141 -10.75 -0.84 -20.18
N THR A 142 -10.89 -0.21 -19.02
CA THR A 142 -12.16 -0.03 -18.32
C THR A 142 -12.60 1.42 -18.39
N TRP A 143 -13.80 1.69 -18.91
CA TRP A 143 -14.44 3.00 -18.85
C TRP A 143 -15.27 3.13 -17.57
N PHE A 144 -15.02 4.17 -16.78
CA PHE A 144 -15.84 4.49 -15.60
C PHE A 144 -17.05 5.36 -15.98
N ARG A 145 -18.10 5.36 -15.16
CA ARG A 145 -19.32 6.17 -15.39
C ARG A 145 -19.03 7.67 -15.54
N CYS A 146 -18.01 8.17 -14.83
CA CYS A 146 -17.54 9.56 -14.93
C CYS A 146 -16.77 9.88 -16.23
N GLY A 147 -16.55 8.89 -17.11
CA GLY A 147 -15.75 9.01 -18.33
C GLY A 147 -14.25 8.84 -18.12
N GLY A 148 -13.80 8.63 -16.89
CA GLY A 148 -12.41 8.26 -16.61
C GLY A 148 -12.05 6.86 -17.11
N ILE A 149 -10.75 6.58 -17.18
CA ILE A 149 -10.20 5.36 -17.78
C ILE A 149 -9.38 4.59 -16.75
N GLY A 150 -9.60 3.28 -16.66
CA GLY A 150 -8.68 2.35 -16.02
C GLY A 150 -7.96 1.53 -17.08
N LEU A 151 -6.64 1.60 -17.13
CA LEU A 151 -5.82 0.73 -17.97
C LEU A 151 -5.05 -0.21 -17.06
N SER A 152 -5.32 -1.49 -17.16
CA SER A 152 -4.59 -2.52 -16.43
C SER A 152 -3.88 -3.45 -17.39
N THR A 153 -2.76 -3.99 -16.93
CA THR A 153 -1.96 -4.95 -17.68
C THR A 153 -1.59 -6.11 -16.82
N ASN A 154 -1.53 -7.31 -17.38
CA ASN A 154 -1.02 -8.50 -16.71
C ASN A 154 0.01 -9.15 -17.63
N MET A 155 1.28 -9.21 -17.20
CA MET A 155 2.40 -9.66 -18.04
C MET A 155 3.18 -10.78 -17.36
N SER A 156 3.40 -11.89 -18.05
CA SER A 156 4.17 -13.01 -17.51
C SER A 156 5.60 -12.59 -17.17
N HIS A 157 5.92 -12.71 -15.88
CA HIS A 157 7.24 -12.41 -15.33
C HIS A 157 8.30 -13.42 -15.82
N ALA A 158 7.90 -14.60 -16.35
CA ALA A 158 8.82 -15.51 -17.03
C ALA A 158 9.40 -14.93 -18.34
N VAL A 159 8.74 -13.94 -18.95
CA VAL A 159 9.20 -13.35 -20.21
C VAL A 159 10.07 -12.11 -19.98
N THR A 160 9.79 -11.31 -18.96
CA THR A 160 10.58 -10.12 -18.64
C THR A 160 10.43 -9.71 -17.18
N ASP A 161 11.47 -9.08 -16.63
CA ASP A 161 11.37 -8.38 -15.35
C ASP A 161 10.64 -7.03 -15.48
N GLY A 162 10.41 -6.38 -14.34
CA GLY A 162 9.73 -5.09 -14.28
C GLY A 162 10.35 -3.99 -15.15
N LEU A 163 11.69 -3.93 -15.27
CA LEU A 163 12.33 -2.91 -16.11
C LEU A 163 11.98 -3.10 -17.58
N GLY A 164 12.03 -4.34 -18.08
CA GLY A 164 11.60 -4.62 -19.46
C GLY A 164 10.10 -4.38 -19.66
N ALA A 165 9.25 -4.76 -18.70
CA ALA A 165 7.81 -4.54 -18.76
C ALA A 165 7.44 -3.05 -18.86
N PHE A 166 7.95 -2.19 -17.95
CA PHE A 166 7.66 -0.76 -17.98
C PHE A 166 8.26 -0.06 -19.21
N ASN A 167 9.41 -0.51 -19.70
CA ASN A 167 9.97 0.00 -20.95
C ASN A 167 9.06 -0.33 -22.13
N PHE A 168 8.55 -1.56 -22.23
CA PHE A 168 7.59 -1.95 -23.26
C PHE A 168 6.32 -1.08 -23.21
N ILE A 169 5.69 -0.97 -22.03
CA ILE A 169 4.45 -0.20 -21.85
C ILE A 169 4.67 1.28 -22.24
N ARG A 170 5.84 1.84 -21.91
CA ARG A 170 6.21 3.20 -22.30
C ARG A 170 6.39 3.36 -23.81
N GLU A 171 7.04 2.42 -24.49
CA GLU A 171 7.17 2.44 -25.95
C GLU A 171 5.81 2.27 -26.65
N TRP A 172 4.92 1.46 -26.07
CA TRP A 172 3.55 1.34 -26.54
C TRP A 172 2.81 2.68 -26.45
N ALA A 173 2.86 3.34 -25.30
CA ALA A 173 2.27 4.66 -25.11
C ALA A 173 2.86 5.72 -26.06
N ASN A 174 4.18 5.70 -26.30
CA ASN A 174 4.80 6.58 -27.29
C ASN A 174 4.20 6.36 -28.69
N LEU A 175 4.10 5.11 -29.14
CA LEU A 175 3.52 4.78 -30.44
C LEU A 175 2.05 5.18 -30.55
N ALA A 176 1.27 5.08 -29.46
CA ALA A 176 -0.11 5.54 -29.41
C ALA A 176 -0.23 7.06 -29.62
N ARG A 177 0.75 7.83 -29.15
CA ARG A 177 0.85 9.29 -29.40
C ARG A 177 1.43 9.65 -30.77
N GLY A 178 1.77 8.67 -31.61
CA GLY A 178 2.43 8.88 -32.90
C GLY A 178 3.94 9.17 -32.81
N GLU A 179 4.53 9.02 -31.62
CA GLU A 179 5.98 9.17 -31.42
C GLU A 179 6.73 7.92 -31.93
N PRO A 180 7.97 8.06 -32.43
CA PRO A 180 8.78 6.92 -32.84
C PRO A 180 9.26 6.11 -31.62
N LEU A 181 9.52 4.82 -31.85
CA LEU A 181 10.21 3.97 -30.88
C LEU A 181 11.60 4.55 -30.57
N ARG A 182 11.99 4.58 -29.29
CA ARG A 182 13.33 5.06 -28.91
C ARG A 182 14.45 4.07 -29.24
N GLY A 183 14.10 2.83 -29.56
CA GLY A 183 15.05 1.80 -29.97
C GLY A 183 14.44 0.39 -29.94
N SER A 184 15.10 -0.56 -30.58
CA SER A 184 14.69 -1.97 -30.53
C SER A 184 15.10 -2.60 -29.19
N PRO A 185 14.31 -3.53 -28.63
CA PRO A 185 14.75 -4.35 -27.51
C PRO A 185 15.86 -5.30 -27.95
N TYR A 186 16.77 -5.62 -27.04
CA TYR A 186 17.74 -6.68 -27.24
C TYR A 186 17.13 -8.00 -26.71
N LEU A 187 16.83 -8.92 -27.62
CA LEU A 187 16.01 -10.11 -27.36
C LEU A 187 16.82 -11.40 -27.17
N ASP A 188 18.11 -11.39 -27.49
CA ASP A 188 18.95 -12.57 -27.41
C ASP A 188 19.30 -12.89 -25.95
N ARG A 189 18.71 -13.96 -25.42
CA ARG A 189 18.90 -14.40 -24.04
C ARG A 189 20.18 -15.21 -23.85
N GLN A 190 20.81 -15.65 -24.94
CA GLN A 190 22.06 -16.40 -24.88
C GLN A 190 23.21 -15.54 -24.37
N ILE A 191 23.10 -14.21 -24.38
CA ILE A 191 24.11 -13.31 -23.78
C ILE A 191 24.38 -13.59 -22.28
N LEU A 192 23.39 -14.16 -21.58
CA LEU A 192 23.53 -14.58 -20.18
C LEU A 192 24.27 -15.91 -20.05
N ASP A 193 24.28 -16.72 -21.11
CA ASP A 193 25.07 -17.94 -21.20
C ASP A 193 26.43 -17.61 -21.82
N ASP A 194 27.51 -17.92 -21.11
CA ASP A 194 28.85 -17.73 -21.66
C ASP A 194 29.31 -18.93 -22.53
N GLY A 195 28.45 -19.92 -22.72
CA GLY A 195 28.75 -21.14 -23.46
C GLY A 195 29.64 -22.11 -22.69
N GLY A 196 29.65 -22.05 -21.36
CA GLY A 196 30.50 -22.87 -20.50
C GLY A 196 31.97 -22.45 -20.53
N LYS A 197 32.25 -21.20 -20.90
CA LYS A 197 33.60 -20.64 -20.89
C LYS A 197 34.12 -20.39 -19.47
N THR A 198 33.22 -20.10 -18.53
CA THR A 198 33.53 -20.03 -17.12
C THR A 198 33.49 -21.45 -16.57
N LEU A 199 34.67 -22.02 -16.31
CA LEU A 199 34.76 -23.31 -15.64
C LEU A 199 34.42 -23.09 -14.16
N VAL A 200 33.55 -23.95 -13.61
CA VAL A 200 33.17 -23.95 -12.18
C VAL A 200 34.39 -23.98 -11.24
N GLU A 201 35.52 -24.52 -11.72
CA GLU A 201 36.79 -24.59 -11.00
C GLU A 201 37.50 -23.22 -10.82
N GLU A 202 37.20 -22.22 -11.65
CA GLU A 202 37.83 -20.89 -11.61
C GLU A 202 37.04 -19.86 -10.79
N LEU A 203 35.76 -20.12 -10.54
CA LEU A 203 34.94 -19.24 -9.69
C LEU A 203 35.12 -19.62 -8.23
N PRO A 204 35.25 -18.65 -7.30
CA PRO A 204 35.18 -18.96 -5.89
C PRO A 204 33.86 -19.69 -5.60
N TYR A 205 33.93 -20.85 -4.93
CA TYR A 205 32.73 -21.62 -4.56
C TYR A 205 31.78 -20.70 -3.78
N VAL A 206 30.69 -20.29 -4.44
CA VAL A 206 29.57 -19.63 -3.81
C VAL A 206 28.53 -20.71 -3.56
N ASP A 207 28.24 -20.95 -2.29
CA ASP A 207 27.18 -21.88 -1.90
C ASP A 207 25.81 -21.26 -2.27
N HIS A 208 25.37 -21.47 -3.51
CA HIS A 208 24.06 -21.04 -3.98
C HIS A 208 22.93 -21.81 -3.29
N VAL A 209 23.19 -23.02 -2.78
CA VAL A 209 22.23 -23.77 -1.95
C VAL A 209 21.95 -22.99 -0.66
N SER A 210 22.98 -22.36 -0.08
CA SER A 210 22.82 -21.43 1.05
C SER A 210 22.33 -20.03 0.66
N SER A 211 22.44 -19.62 -0.62
CA SER A 211 21.92 -18.35 -1.16
C SER A 211 20.44 -18.43 -1.58
N PHE A 212 19.93 -19.65 -1.76
CA PHE A 212 18.50 -19.99 -1.72
C PHE A 212 18.16 -20.66 -0.37
N PRO A 213 18.43 -20.02 0.78
CA PRO A 213 18.27 -20.65 2.07
C PRO A 213 16.80 -20.95 2.34
N THR A 214 16.58 -22.02 3.09
CA THR A 214 15.45 -22.13 4.00
C THR A 214 15.43 -20.85 4.84
N LEU A 215 14.50 -19.95 4.55
CA LEU A 215 14.37 -18.72 5.31
C LEU A 215 14.22 -19.03 6.80
N PRO A 216 14.74 -18.19 7.70
CA PRO A 216 14.62 -18.40 9.14
C PRO A 216 13.17 -18.71 9.53
N THR A 217 12.96 -19.77 10.30
CA THR A 217 11.66 -20.08 10.90
C THR A 217 11.50 -19.39 12.24
N LEU A 218 10.26 -19.26 12.71
CA LEU A 218 9.99 -18.67 14.01
C LEU A 218 10.49 -19.61 15.12
N ILE A 219 11.25 -19.07 16.08
CA ILE A 219 11.77 -19.84 17.22
C ILE A 219 10.60 -20.53 17.95
N GLY A 220 10.73 -21.84 18.14
CA GLY A 220 9.75 -22.65 18.87
C GLY A 220 8.56 -23.12 18.04
N LYS A 221 8.54 -22.89 16.71
CA LYS A 221 7.58 -23.50 15.78
C LYS A 221 8.32 -24.34 14.74
N ALA A 222 7.88 -25.58 14.55
CA ALA A 222 8.52 -26.55 13.66
C ALA A 222 8.15 -26.35 12.19
N ASP A 223 7.12 -25.55 11.87
CA ASP A 223 6.69 -25.38 10.48
C ASP A 223 6.12 -23.97 10.19
N SER A 224 6.45 -23.44 9.02
CA SER A 224 5.97 -22.13 8.53
C SER A 224 4.60 -22.19 7.86
N PHE A 225 4.09 -23.38 7.54
CA PHE A 225 2.84 -23.57 6.80
C PHE A 225 1.59 -23.11 7.57
N GLU A 226 1.55 -23.22 8.90
CA GLU A 226 0.44 -22.71 9.73
C GLU A 226 0.20 -21.19 9.57
N LYS A 227 1.18 -20.43 9.04
CA LYS A 227 1.06 -18.98 8.87
C LYS A 227 0.57 -18.54 7.50
N ARG A 228 0.59 -19.41 6.48
CA ARG A 228 0.10 -19.07 5.13
C ARG A 228 -1.43 -18.93 5.05
N THR A 229 -2.16 -19.32 6.10
CA THR A 229 -3.63 -19.35 6.12
C THR A 229 -4.26 -18.17 6.87
N LYS A 230 -3.46 -17.26 7.43
CA LYS A 230 -3.99 -16.10 8.13
C LYS A 230 -4.32 -14.99 7.14
N GLU A 231 -5.44 -14.31 7.36
CA GLU A 231 -5.83 -13.13 6.59
C GLU A 231 -4.76 -12.03 6.75
N THR A 232 -4.31 -11.51 5.62
CA THR A 232 -3.33 -10.44 5.52
C THR A 232 -4.04 -9.16 5.11
N ILE A 233 -3.51 -8.03 5.55
CA ILE A 233 -4.03 -6.71 5.19
C ILE A 233 -2.91 -5.92 4.52
N ALA A 234 -3.19 -5.40 3.34
CA ALA A 234 -2.34 -4.44 2.66
C ALA A 234 -2.50 -3.05 3.30
N THR A 235 -1.42 -2.51 3.85
CA THR A 235 -1.36 -1.15 4.38
C THR A 235 -0.46 -0.29 3.51
N THR A 236 -0.98 0.81 2.99
CA THR A 236 -0.18 1.81 2.28
C THR A 236 0.26 2.94 3.18
N LEU A 237 1.55 3.26 3.13
CA LEU A 237 2.18 4.30 3.92
C LEU A 237 2.89 5.29 2.99
N LEU A 238 2.47 6.56 3.03
CA LEU A 238 3.17 7.65 2.37
C LEU A 238 4.30 8.18 3.26
N LEU A 239 5.55 7.98 2.84
CA LEU A 239 6.72 8.65 3.39
C LEU A 239 7.00 9.92 2.60
N THR A 240 6.68 11.07 3.19
CA THR A 240 6.99 12.38 2.61
C THR A 240 8.49 12.53 2.35
N LYS A 241 8.87 13.41 1.42
CA LYS A 241 10.28 13.76 1.16
C LYS A 241 11.05 14.07 2.45
N SER A 242 10.46 14.86 3.35
CA SER A 242 11.07 15.23 4.63
C SER A 242 11.34 14.02 5.54
N GLN A 243 10.42 13.05 5.59
CA GLN A 243 10.62 11.80 6.33
C GLN A 243 11.69 10.93 5.68
N VAL A 244 11.67 10.77 4.36
CA VAL A 244 12.70 10.04 3.61
C VAL A 244 14.09 10.67 3.84
N ASP A 245 14.20 12.00 3.78
CA ASP A 245 15.45 12.71 4.03
C ASP A 245 15.92 12.55 5.48
N LYS A 246 15.01 12.51 6.46
CA LYS A 246 15.34 12.20 7.85
C LYS A 246 15.87 10.77 8.00
N LEU A 247 15.25 9.79 7.35
CA LEU A 247 15.72 8.40 7.35
C LEU A 247 17.11 8.29 6.70
N ARG A 248 17.31 8.91 5.54
CA ARG A 248 18.61 8.96 4.87
C ARG A 248 19.67 9.62 5.74
N LYS A 249 19.37 10.75 6.37
CA LYS A 249 20.29 11.41 7.30
C LYS A 249 20.63 10.48 8.47
N ALA A 250 19.63 9.83 9.08
CA ALA A 250 19.84 8.90 10.21
C ALA A 250 20.67 7.68 9.82
N ALA A 251 20.44 7.11 8.62
CA ALA A 251 21.21 5.98 8.09
C ALA A 251 22.69 6.36 7.88
N ASN A 252 22.98 7.60 7.52
CA ASN A 252 24.32 8.07 7.16
C ASN A 252 25.09 8.78 8.29
N ARG A 253 24.56 8.82 9.52
CA ARG A 253 25.24 9.50 10.65
C ARG A 253 26.57 8.87 11.03
N GLU A 254 26.66 7.54 10.94
CA GLU A 254 27.86 6.78 11.37
C GLU A 254 28.96 6.78 10.31
N ILE A 255 28.59 6.85 9.02
CA ILE A 255 29.53 6.90 7.89
C ILE A 255 30.41 8.16 7.94
N GLN A 256 29.92 9.25 8.55
CA GLN A 256 30.71 10.48 8.70
C GLN A 256 31.90 10.36 9.67
N HIS A 257 31.96 9.28 10.47
CA HIS A 257 33.02 9.08 11.47
C HIS A 257 34.05 8.01 11.08
N ASP A 258 33.69 7.02 10.26
CA ASP A 258 34.60 5.97 9.79
C ASP A 258 35.04 6.24 8.35
N CYS A 259 36.19 6.92 8.20
CA CYS A 259 37.03 7.11 7.00
C CYS A 259 36.35 7.59 5.68
N ASP A 260 37.06 8.43 4.92
CA ASP A 260 36.63 9.06 3.65
C ASP A 260 36.34 8.09 2.47
N GLN A 261 36.05 6.80 2.72
CA GLN A 261 35.87 5.75 1.70
C GLN A 261 34.48 5.12 1.66
N GLU A 262 33.62 5.28 2.68
CA GLU A 262 32.26 4.69 2.65
C GLU A 262 31.24 5.58 1.93
N CYS A 263 30.69 5.08 0.81
CA CYS A 263 29.62 5.74 0.07
C CYS A 263 28.32 5.85 0.90
N PRO A 264 27.62 7.00 0.87
CA PRO A 264 26.35 7.16 1.58
C PRO A 264 25.31 6.09 1.21
N HIS A 265 24.58 5.62 2.22
CA HIS A 265 23.43 4.73 2.08
C HIS A 265 22.37 5.30 1.15
N SER A 266 21.84 4.42 0.31
CA SER A 266 20.82 4.76 -0.68
C SER A 266 19.44 5.02 -0.05
N ARG A 267 18.54 5.63 -0.82
CA ARG A 267 17.13 5.82 -0.40
C ARG A 267 16.45 4.47 -0.15
N PHE A 268 16.71 3.49 -1.01
CA PHE A 268 16.20 2.13 -0.85
C PHE A 268 16.70 1.51 0.46
N GLU A 269 18.01 1.51 0.70
CA GLU A 269 18.59 0.95 1.94
C GLU A 269 17.98 1.57 3.19
N ALA A 270 17.86 2.90 3.24
CA ALA A 270 17.32 3.59 4.41
C ALA A 270 15.84 3.25 4.68
N VAL A 271 15.01 3.16 3.63
CA VAL A 271 13.58 2.85 3.77
C VAL A 271 13.38 1.37 4.07
N ALA A 272 14.03 0.47 3.33
CA ALA A 272 13.94 -0.97 3.52
C ALA A 272 14.45 -1.39 4.92
N ALA A 273 15.58 -0.83 5.38
CA ALA A 273 16.08 -1.06 6.73
C ALA A 273 15.11 -0.56 7.80
N HIS A 274 14.46 0.58 7.57
CA HIS A 274 13.47 1.11 8.50
C HIS A 274 12.25 0.19 8.61
N ILE A 275 11.72 -0.28 7.47
CA ILE A 275 10.60 -1.23 7.41
C ILE A 275 10.98 -2.52 8.12
N TRP A 276 12.14 -3.10 7.81
CA TRP A 276 12.61 -4.35 8.41
C TRP A 276 12.67 -4.26 9.94
N ARG A 277 13.27 -3.18 10.47
CA ARG A 277 13.32 -2.91 11.91
C ARG A 277 11.94 -2.74 12.53
N CYS A 278 11.04 -2.00 11.87
CA CYS A 278 9.72 -1.72 12.42
C CYS A 278 8.82 -2.95 12.39
N THR A 279 8.88 -3.77 11.34
CA THR A 279 8.10 -5.01 11.27
C THR A 279 8.59 -6.03 12.29
N SER A 280 9.90 -6.14 12.56
CA SER A 280 10.41 -6.97 13.67
C SER A 280 9.90 -6.50 15.03
N LYS A 281 9.75 -5.18 15.24
CA LYS A 281 9.13 -4.63 16.46
C LYS A 281 7.63 -4.95 16.53
N ALA A 282 6.92 -4.76 15.42
CA ALA A 282 5.49 -4.99 15.33
C ALA A 282 5.12 -6.45 15.63
N ARG A 283 5.91 -7.39 15.07
CA ARG A 283 5.78 -8.84 15.29
C ARG A 283 6.31 -9.31 16.66
N GLN A 284 6.79 -8.40 17.50
CA GLN A 284 7.31 -8.68 18.85
C GLN A 284 8.33 -9.82 18.88
N HIS A 285 9.25 -9.82 17.91
CA HIS A 285 10.27 -10.85 17.81
C HIS A 285 11.16 -10.89 19.06
N ARG A 286 11.53 -12.10 19.49
CA ARG A 286 12.56 -12.31 20.52
C ARG A 286 13.90 -11.76 20.01
N SER A 287 14.78 -11.36 20.93
CA SER A 287 16.08 -10.78 20.56
C SER A 287 16.89 -11.72 19.66
N GLU A 288 16.87 -13.01 19.95
CA GLU A 288 17.61 -14.07 19.26
C GLU A 288 16.95 -14.53 17.96
N GLN A 289 15.74 -14.04 17.64
CA GLN A 289 15.02 -14.44 16.43
C GLN A 289 15.80 -14.00 15.18
N MET A 290 16.25 -14.97 14.40
CA MET A 290 16.78 -14.71 13.07
C MET A 290 15.64 -14.24 12.16
N THR A 291 15.89 -13.18 11.40
CA THR A 291 14.99 -12.65 10.38
C THR A 291 15.80 -12.36 9.12
N ALA A 292 15.14 -12.49 7.97
CA ALA A 292 15.71 -12.22 6.66
C ALA A 292 14.88 -11.16 5.91
N LEU A 293 15.57 -10.34 5.12
CA LEU A 293 15.01 -9.41 4.16
C LEU A 293 15.46 -9.83 2.76
N SER A 294 14.52 -10.33 1.96
CA SER A 294 14.72 -10.70 0.56
C SER A 294 14.47 -9.49 -0.34
N PHE A 295 15.30 -9.26 -1.35
CA PHE A 295 15.08 -8.19 -2.33
C PHE A 295 15.85 -8.46 -3.62
N TYR A 296 15.46 -7.80 -4.71
CA TYR A 296 16.06 -8.00 -6.03
C TYR A 296 17.20 -7.00 -6.32
N VAL A 297 18.26 -7.50 -6.96
CA VAL A 297 19.37 -6.71 -7.47
C VAL A 297 19.43 -6.83 -9.00
N ASP A 298 19.43 -5.68 -9.68
CA ASP A 298 19.61 -5.62 -11.13
C ASP A 298 21.04 -5.99 -11.53
N SER A 299 21.17 -7.04 -12.34
CA SER A 299 22.41 -7.64 -12.78
C SER A 299 22.99 -6.98 -14.04
N ARG A 300 22.19 -6.20 -14.78
CA ARG A 300 22.56 -5.68 -16.10
C ARG A 300 23.89 -4.92 -16.12
N ARG A 301 24.17 -4.11 -15.09
CA ARG A 301 25.40 -3.31 -14.96
C ARG A 301 26.49 -3.98 -14.13
N ARG A 302 26.20 -5.14 -13.54
CA ARG A 302 27.11 -5.87 -12.64
C ARG A 302 27.84 -7.00 -13.35
N MET A 303 27.30 -7.46 -14.47
CA MET A 303 27.98 -8.38 -15.37
C MET A 303 29.14 -7.71 -16.11
N ASP A 304 30.14 -8.51 -16.47
CA ASP A 304 31.26 -8.11 -17.32
C ASP A 304 31.34 -9.02 -18.56
N PRO A 305 31.17 -8.49 -19.78
CA PRO A 305 30.71 -7.13 -20.07
C PRO A 305 29.27 -6.88 -19.57
N PRO A 306 28.87 -5.61 -19.33
CA PRO A 306 27.49 -5.27 -18.99
C PRO A 306 26.51 -5.75 -20.06
N LEU A 307 25.30 -6.09 -19.64
CA LEU A 307 24.24 -6.46 -20.59
C LEU A 307 23.94 -5.30 -21.55
N PRO A 308 23.60 -5.61 -22.83
CA PRO A 308 23.27 -4.60 -23.81
C PRO A 308 22.17 -3.66 -23.32
N PRO A 309 22.24 -2.36 -23.67
CA PRO A 309 21.13 -1.44 -23.44
C PRO A 309 19.84 -2.03 -24.02
N ARG A 310 18.74 -1.89 -23.27
CA ARG A 310 17.41 -2.42 -23.66
C ARG A 310 17.34 -3.95 -23.75
N TYR A 311 18.22 -4.69 -23.06
CA TYR A 311 18.01 -6.13 -22.78
C TYR A 311 16.60 -6.38 -22.25
N PHE A 312 15.85 -7.23 -22.98
CA PHE A 312 14.45 -7.55 -22.70
C PHE A 312 14.32 -9.02 -22.31
N GLY A 313 14.20 -9.22 -21.00
CA GLY A 313 14.23 -10.50 -20.31
C GLY A 313 14.47 -10.24 -18.82
N ASN A 314 14.50 -11.29 -18.01
CA ASN A 314 14.88 -11.15 -16.61
C ASN A 314 16.39 -11.04 -16.49
N ALA A 315 16.84 -10.02 -15.75
CA ALA A 315 18.24 -9.87 -15.34
C ALA A 315 18.31 -9.34 -13.91
N VAL A 316 17.47 -9.90 -13.04
CA VAL A 316 17.46 -9.62 -11.60
C VAL A 316 17.80 -10.88 -10.83
N VAL A 317 18.50 -10.70 -9.71
CA VAL A 317 18.83 -11.78 -8.78
C VAL A 317 18.23 -11.46 -7.42
N ASN A 318 17.53 -12.42 -6.84
CA ASN A 318 17.03 -12.31 -5.48
C ASN A 318 18.18 -12.53 -4.49
N VAL A 319 18.33 -11.63 -3.53
CA VAL A 319 19.34 -11.72 -2.46
C VAL A 319 18.71 -11.54 -1.10
N ILE A 320 19.38 -12.05 -0.08
CA ILE A 320 18.90 -12.06 1.29
C ILE A 320 19.91 -11.36 2.20
N ALA A 321 19.43 -10.35 2.93
CA ALA A 321 20.12 -9.84 4.11
C ALA A 321 19.55 -10.51 5.35
N SER A 322 20.40 -10.98 6.27
CA SER A 322 19.97 -11.66 7.50
C SER A 322 20.55 -11.00 8.73
N SER A 323 19.78 -10.99 9.82
CA SER A 323 20.21 -10.46 11.12
C SER A 323 19.34 -11.03 12.25
N GLN A 324 19.83 -10.95 13.49
CA GLN A 324 18.96 -11.14 14.65
C GLN A 324 18.06 -9.93 14.84
N ALA A 325 16.79 -10.15 15.20
CA ALA A 325 15.81 -9.09 15.44
C ALA A 325 16.27 -8.14 16.55
N GLY A 326 16.91 -8.66 17.61
CA GLY A 326 17.49 -7.87 18.69
C GLY A 326 18.56 -6.89 18.20
N GLU A 327 19.46 -7.33 17.31
CA GLU A 327 20.48 -6.47 16.71
C GLU A 327 19.87 -5.38 15.83
N LEU A 328 18.90 -5.74 14.98
CA LEU A 328 18.17 -4.79 14.14
C LEU A 328 17.47 -3.73 15.00
N ILE A 329 16.83 -4.13 16.09
CA ILE A 329 16.03 -3.24 16.93
C ILE A 329 16.92 -2.32 17.78
N SER A 330 17.92 -2.89 18.44
CA SER A 330 18.76 -2.20 19.43
C SER A 330 19.85 -1.32 18.82
N ARG A 331 20.39 -1.68 17.65
CA ARG A 331 21.44 -0.91 16.97
C ARG A 331 20.84 0.22 16.12
N SER A 332 21.72 1.02 15.54
CA SER A 332 21.35 2.14 14.69
C SER A 332 20.68 1.70 13.38
N LEU A 333 20.00 2.64 12.72
CA LEU A 333 19.48 2.40 11.36
C LEU A 333 20.60 2.09 10.37
N SER A 334 21.78 2.69 10.56
CA SER A 334 22.97 2.48 9.72
C SER A 334 23.41 1.02 9.74
N HIS A 335 23.36 0.35 10.90
CA HIS A 335 23.69 -1.08 10.99
C HIS A 335 22.81 -1.95 10.08
N ALA A 336 21.48 -1.75 10.11
CA ALA A 336 20.57 -2.47 9.23
C ALA A 336 20.81 -2.11 7.74
N CYS A 337 21.15 -0.86 7.43
CA CYS A 337 21.53 -0.46 6.07
C CYS A 337 22.82 -1.16 5.60
N ARG A 338 23.82 -1.34 6.48
CA ARG A 338 25.05 -2.10 6.19
C ARG A 338 24.74 -3.54 5.83
N LYS A 339 23.82 -4.21 6.53
CA LYS A 339 23.38 -5.58 6.17
C LYS A 339 22.77 -5.66 4.77
N ILE A 340 21.92 -4.71 4.42
CA ILE A 340 21.33 -4.62 3.07
C ILE A 340 22.43 -4.33 2.03
N ARG A 341 23.37 -3.43 2.34
CA ARG A 341 24.49 -3.10 1.46
C ARG A 341 25.43 -4.29 1.24
N GLU A 342 25.78 -5.02 2.29
CA GLU A 342 26.60 -6.24 2.23
C GLU A 342 25.98 -7.25 1.26
N ALA A 343 24.69 -7.56 1.42
CA ALA A 343 23.96 -8.45 0.51
C ALA A 343 23.80 -7.89 -0.91
N THR A 344 23.70 -6.57 -1.06
CA THR A 344 23.66 -5.91 -2.37
C THR A 344 25.01 -6.00 -3.08
N ASN A 345 26.12 -5.87 -2.35
CA ASN A 345 27.47 -5.84 -2.89
C ASN A 345 28.03 -7.24 -3.16
N SER A 346 27.47 -8.29 -2.55
CA SER A 346 27.85 -9.68 -2.85
C SER A 346 27.48 -10.11 -4.28
N VAL A 347 26.53 -9.42 -4.92
CA VAL A 347 26.14 -9.68 -6.32
C VAL A 347 27.19 -9.10 -7.27
N THR A 348 28.29 -9.81 -7.46
CA THR A 348 29.31 -9.49 -8.49
C THR A 348 29.02 -10.22 -9.80
N ASN A 349 29.79 -9.93 -10.85
CA ASN A 349 29.75 -10.69 -12.10
C ASN A 349 29.92 -12.20 -11.84
N GLU A 350 30.90 -12.56 -11.01
CA GLU A 350 31.24 -13.95 -10.66
C GLU A 350 30.07 -14.62 -9.94
N TYR A 351 29.40 -13.91 -9.02
CA TYR A 351 28.21 -14.40 -8.33
C TYR A 351 27.07 -14.70 -9.32
N ILE A 352 26.80 -13.79 -10.25
CA ILE A 352 25.75 -13.93 -11.26
C ILE A 352 26.04 -15.12 -12.19
N ARG A 353 27.27 -15.25 -12.69
CA ARG A 353 27.69 -16.38 -13.54
C ARG A 353 27.57 -17.70 -12.80
N SER A 354 28.09 -17.76 -11.58
CA SER A 354 28.01 -18.94 -10.72
C SER A 354 26.56 -19.36 -10.45
N MET A 355 25.65 -18.40 -10.23
CA MET A 355 24.22 -18.69 -10.04
C MET A 355 23.58 -19.28 -11.30
N ILE A 356 23.90 -18.72 -12.48
CA ILE A 356 23.39 -19.23 -13.75
C ILE A 356 23.84 -20.67 -13.96
N ASP A 357 25.09 -20.99 -13.70
CA ASP A 357 25.62 -22.35 -13.86
C ASP A 357 25.03 -23.32 -12.83
N PHE A 358 24.92 -22.89 -11.57
CA PHE A 358 24.20 -23.66 -10.54
C PHE A 358 22.78 -24.02 -10.99
N LEU A 359 22.03 -23.07 -11.57
CA LEU A 359 20.67 -23.29 -12.05
C LEU A 359 20.62 -24.21 -13.28
N LYS A 360 21.63 -24.19 -14.17
CA LYS A 360 21.73 -25.14 -15.29
C LYS A 360 21.86 -26.58 -14.80
N GLU A 361 22.63 -26.80 -13.74
CA GLU A 361 22.90 -28.14 -13.17
C GLU A 361 21.71 -28.73 -12.40
N GLN A 362 20.71 -27.91 -12.03
CA GLN A 362 19.54 -28.40 -11.32
C GLN A 362 18.67 -29.31 -12.18
N LYS A 363 18.35 -30.49 -11.63
CA LYS A 363 17.40 -31.45 -12.24
C LYS A 363 16.00 -30.87 -12.41
N SER A 364 15.59 -29.98 -11.50
CA SER A 364 14.32 -29.28 -11.55
C SER A 364 14.45 -27.86 -11.03
N LEU A 365 13.85 -26.91 -11.73
CA LEU A 365 13.74 -25.52 -11.26
C LEU A 365 12.51 -25.26 -10.39
N SER A 366 11.63 -26.26 -10.22
CA SER A 366 10.33 -26.07 -9.56
C SER A 366 10.42 -25.57 -8.11
N THR A 367 11.52 -25.86 -7.41
CA THR A 367 11.78 -25.41 -6.03
C THR A 367 12.27 -23.98 -5.93
N TYR A 368 12.69 -23.39 -7.05
CA TYR A 368 13.16 -22.00 -7.14
C TYR A 368 12.11 -21.08 -7.75
N GLN A 369 10.93 -21.60 -8.07
CA GLN A 369 9.82 -20.86 -8.65
C GLN A 369 8.76 -20.57 -7.60
N ASP A 370 8.26 -19.35 -7.61
CA ASP A 370 6.97 -19.05 -7.01
C ASP A 370 5.86 -19.55 -7.94
N ARG A 371 5.08 -20.49 -7.41
CA ARG A 371 3.99 -21.17 -8.12
C ARG A 371 2.69 -21.05 -7.34
N THR A 372 2.59 -20.06 -6.46
CA THR A 372 1.43 -19.83 -5.60
C THR A 372 0.18 -19.55 -6.43
N ALA A 373 0.30 -18.72 -7.47
CA ALA A 373 -0.77 -18.47 -8.45
C ALA A 373 -1.17 -19.71 -9.29
N LEU A 374 -0.38 -20.79 -9.27
CA LEU A 374 -0.71 -22.09 -9.88
C LEU A 374 -1.32 -23.08 -8.87
N GLY A 375 -1.75 -22.60 -7.70
CA GLY A 375 -2.28 -23.42 -6.62
C GLY A 375 -1.22 -24.24 -5.86
N ASN A 376 0.08 -23.98 -6.09
CA ASN A 376 1.15 -24.68 -5.41
C ASN A 376 1.81 -23.80 -4.33
N THR A 377 1.44 -24.06 -3.08
CA THR A 377 1.93 -23.33 -1.89
C THR A 377 3.26 -23.85 -1.34
N LYS A 378 3.96 -24.76 -2.05
CA LYS A 378 5.26 -25.31 -1.61
C LYS A 378 6.46 -24.38 -1.87
N GLY A 379 6.23 -23.14 -2.27
CA GLY A 379 7.27 -22.13 -2.53
C GLY A 379 7.96 -21.60 -1.26
N ILE A 380 8.87 -20.65 -1.45
CA ILE A 380 9.53 -19.92 -0.35
C ILE A 380 8.48 -18.98 0.30
N PHE A 381 8.31 -19.07 1.62
CA PHE A 381 7.41 -18.17 2.36
C PHE A 381 8.20 -16.99 2.90
N HIS A 382 7.98 -15.79 2.33
CA HIS A 382 8.67 -14.57 2.74
C HIS A 382 8.10 -13.92 4.00
N GLY A 383 7.04 -14.47 4.60
CA GLY A 383 6.43 -13.94 5.81
C GLY A 383 7.16 -14.23 7.11
N ASN A 384 6.48 -13.94 8.21
CA ASN A 384 7.01 -13.88 9.57
C ASN A 384 7.85 -15.14 9.93
N PRO A 385 9.16 -14.98 10.25
CA PRO A 385 9.84 -13.77 10.70
C PRO A 385 10.49 -12.89 9.61
N ASN A 386 10.31 -13.22 8.34
CA ASN A 386 11.04 -12.63 7.21
C ASN A 386 10.20 -11.56 6.48
N LEU A 387 10.80 -10.92 5.48
CA LEU A 387 10.14 -9.98 4.58
C LEU A 387 10.69 -10.14 3.15
N GLY A 388 9.83 -9.92 2.15
CA GLY A 388 10.20 -9.73 0.75
C GLY A 388 9.98 -8.28 0.33
N VAL A 389 10.98 -7.63 -0.28
CA VAL A 389 10.88 -6.23 -0.72
C VAL A 389 11.07 -6.12 -2.23
N ALA A 390 10.01 -5.73 -2.93
CA ALA A 390 10.06 -5.32 -4.32
C ALA A 390 10.19 -3.79 -4.42
N SER A 391 11.32 -3.30 -4.94
CA SER A 391 11.53 -1.85 -5.13
C SER A 391 11.33 -1.43 -6.58
N TRP A 392 10.42 -0.49 -6.80
CA TRP A 392 10.17 0.13 -8.11
C TRP A 392 10.69 1.57 -8.17
N LEU A 393 11.49 2.00 -7.19
CA LEU A 393 12.00 3.37 -7.08
C LEU A 393 12.78 3.87 -8.30
N ASN A 394 13.38 2.96 -9.06
CA ASN A 394 14.17 3.25 -10.26
C ASN A 394 13.50 2.78 -11.55
N LEU A 395 12.27 2.25 -11.46
CA LEU A 395 11.52 1.81 -12.63
C LEU A 395 10.74 2.99 -13.23
N PRO A 396 10.56 3.03 -14.56
CA PRO A 396 9.90 4.13 -15.25
C PRO A 396 8.37 4.02 -15.15
N VAL A 397 7.85 4.02 -13.93
CA VAL A 397 6.47 3.65 -13.59
C VAL A 397 5.44 4.78 -13.73
N ARG A 398 5.91 6.04 -13.82
CA ARG A 398 5.07 7.25 -13.92
C ARG A 398 5.17 7.95 -15.28
N GLY A 399 4.20 8.82 -15.55
CA GLY A 399 4.15 9.68 -16.74
C GLY A 399 3.85 8.87 -17.98
N LEU A 400 2.90 7.95 -17.86
CA LEU A 400 2.44 7.10 -18.95
C LEU A 400 1.25 7.78 -19.62
N ASP A 401 1.47 8.36 -20.79
CA ASP A 401 0.43 9.09 -21.53
C ASP A 401 0.14 8.38 -22.86
N PHE A 402 -1.09 7.94 -23.11
CA PHE A 402 -1.45 7.33 -24.40
C PHE A 402 -2.03 8.33 -25.42
N GLY A 403 -2.02 9.63 -25.10
CA GLY A 403 -2.63 10.70 -25.88
C GLY A 403 -3.86 11.31 -25.21
N TRP A 404 -4.28 10.77 -24.06
CA TRP A 404 -5.39 11.28 -23.24
C TRP A 404 -4.94 11.87 -21.90
N GLY A 405 -3.64 12.09 -21.71
CA GLY A 405 -3.04 12.64 -20.50
C GLY A 405 -2.38 11.58 -19.63
N GLU A 406 -1.62 12.04 -18.63
CA GLU A 406 -0.92 11.19 -17.67
C GLU A 406 -1.87 10.58 -16.64
N GLU A 407 -1.43 9.48 -16.03
CA GLU A 407 -2.17 8.80 -14.99
C GLU A 407 -2.32 9.64 -13.70
N ILE A 408 -3.47 9.54 -13.05
CA ILE A 408 -3.67 10.06 -11.68
C ILE A 408 -3.27 9.05 -10.61
N TYR A 409 -3.24 7.77 -10.97
CA TYR A 409 -2.81 6.67 -10.11
C TYR A 409 -2.07 5.62 -10.94
N MET A 410 -1.05 5.05 -10.31
CA MET A 410 -0.39 3.83 -10.76
C MET A 410 -0.01 3.02 -9.53
N GLY A 411 -0.29 1.72 -9.59
CA GLY A 411 0.10 0.77 -8.57
C GLY A 411 0.07 -0.67 -9.07
N PRO A 412 0.54 -1.61 -8.23
CA PRO A 412 0.34 -3.04 -8.45
C PRO A 412 -1.14 -3.39 -8.48
N GLY A 413 -1.50 -4.47 -9.18
CA GLY A 413 -2.79 -5.14 -8.98
C GLY A 413 -2.75 -6.05 -7.74
N SER A 414 -3.93 -6.37 -7.21
CA SER A 414 -4.12 -7.10 -5.93
C SER A 414 -3.76 -8.58 -5.97
N HIS A 415 -3.63 -9.22 -7.14
CA HIS A 415 -3.62 -10.69 -7.24
C HIS A 415 -2.32 -11.40 -6.80
N ASP A 416 -1.16 -10.72 -6.84
CA ASP A 416 0.14 -11.36 -6.55
C ASP A 416 0.64 -11.12 -5.12
N PHE A 417 -0.04 -10.27 -4.34
CA PHE A 417 0.42 -9.84 -3.02
C PHE A 417 -0.61 -10.26 -1.99
N ASN A 418 -0.65 -11.52 -1.61
CA ASN A 418 -1.56 -12.01 -0.57
C ASN A 418 -0.82 -12.69 0.59
N GLU A 419 0.51 -12.74 0.56
CA GLU A 419 1.30 -13.37 1.60
C GLU A 419 1.82 -12.33 2.61
N ASP A 420 1.82 -12.71 3.90
CA ASP A 420 2.43 -11.89 4.96
C ASP A 420 3.89 -11.62 4.61
N GLY A 421 4.36 -10.41 4.87
CA GLY A 421 5.75 -10.00 4.69
C GLY A 421 6.13 -9.48 3.31
N ASP A 422 5.20 -9.42 2.36
CA ASP A 422 5.42 -8.73 1.10
C ASP A 422 5.39 -7.21 1.28
N VAL A 423 6.39 -6.56 0.71
CA VAL A 423 6.59 -5.11 0.79
C VAL A 423 6.91 -4.57 -0.60
N MET A 424 6.19 -3.53 -1.00
CA MET A 424 6.50 -2.77 -2.19
C MET A 424 6.96 -1.36 -1.85
N ILE A 425 8.01 -0.90 -2.54
CA ILE A 425 8.53 0.46 -2.40
C ILE A 425 8.41 1.17 -3.74
N LEU A 426 7.44 2.08 -3.84
CA LEU A 426 7.07 2.84 -5.03
C LEU A 426 7.54 4.30 -4.92
N PRO A 427 7.86 4.98 -6.04
CA PRO A 427 8.09 6.40 -6.03
C PRO A 427 6.78 7.14 -5.69
N GLY A 428 6.88 8.20 -4.88
CA GLY A 428 5.75 9.07 -4.59
C GLY A 428 5.22 9.79 -5.83
N TYR A 429 3.97 10.25 -5.74
CA TYR A 429 3.18 10.72 -6.88
C TYR A 429 3.77 11.96 -7.56
N ASN A 430 4.28 12.91 -6.78
CA ASN A 430 4.73 14.20 -7.30
C ASN A 430 6.20 14.20 -7.78
N ASN A 431 6.83 13.02 -7.85
CA ASN A 431 8.27 12.87 -8.14
C ASN A 431 9.17 13.79 -7.28
N ASP A 432 8.71 14.14 -6.07
CA ASP A 432 9.34 15.12 -5.18
C ASP A 432 10.41 14.50 -4.25
N GLY A 433 10.62 13.19 -4.38
CA GLY A 433 11.49 12.39 -3.52
C GLY A 433 10.76 11.60 -2.43
N SER A 434 9.45 11.80 -2.26
CA SER A 434 8.60 10.94 -1.42
C SER A 434 8.54 9.49 -1.94
N VAL A 435 8.12 8.60 -1.05
CA VAL A 435 8.05 7.16 -1.29
C VAL A 435 6.73 6.64 -0.76
N VAL A 436 6.08 5.76 -1.52
CA VAL A 436 4.90 5.03 -1.09
C VAL A 436 5.35 3.62 -0.76
N VAL A 437 5.00 3.14 0.43
CA VAL A 437 5.32 1.79 0.89
C VAL A 437 4.02 1.03 1.06
N VAL A 438 3.87 -0.09 0.36
CA VAL A 438 2.79 -1.03 0.62
C VAL A 438 3.37 -2.17 1.43
N VAL A 439 2.76 -2.50 2.56
CA VAL A 439 3.19 -3.59 3.44
C VAL A 439 2.01 -4.52 3.66
N LEU A 440 2.21 -5.81 3.40
CA LEU A 440 1.25 -6.84 3.76
C LEU A 440 1.69 -7.52 5.04
N THR A 441 0.82 -7.48 6.03
CA THR A 441 1.02 -8.19 7.30
C THR A 441 -0.25 -8.85 7.76
N GLU A 442 -0.12 -9.91 8.55
CA GLU A 442 -1.25 -10.44 9.35
C GLU A 442 -1.91 -9.28 10.15
N GLU A 443 -3.24 -9.25 10.21
CA GLU A 443 -4.03 -8.19 10.87
C GLU A 443 -3.54 -7.87 12.30
N GLU A 444 -3.19 -8.92 13.06
CA GLU A 444 -2.71 -8.84 14.45
C GLU A 444 -1.38 -8.06 14.60
N ASN A 445 -0.65 -7.84 13.51
CA ASN A 445 0.66 -7.16 13.50
C ASN A 445 0.59 -5.70 12.99
N GLN A 446 -0.60 -5.13 12.80
CA GLN A 446 -0.78 -3.71 12.45
C GLN A 446 -0.28 -2.80 13.57
N ILE A 447 0.99 -2.38 13.53
CA ILE A 447 1.57 -1.39 14.46
C ILE A 447 2.31 -0.27 13.70
N MET A 448 2.28 -0.29 12.37
CA MET A 448 2.95 0.70 11.51
C MET A 448 2.08 1.95 11.28
N GLY A 449 1.59 2.57 12.35
CA GLY A 449 0.79 3.82 12.30
C GLY A 449 0.24 4.23 13.67
N GLY A 450 0.86 5.24 14.30
CA GLY A 450 0.36 5.89 15.53
C GLY A 450 0.40 5.07 16.84
N LYS A 451 0.69 5.72 17.97
CA LYS A 451 0.60 5.08 19.31
C LYS A 451 -0.57 5.64 20.09
N ILE A 452 -1.53 4.77 20.47
CA ILE A 452 -2.48 5.06 21.55
C ILE A 452 -1.68 5.09 22.84
N LYS A 453 -1.76 6.21 23.55
CA LYS A 453 -1.01 6.41 24.80
C LYS A 453 -1.83 5.99 26.01
N ALA A 454 -3.11 6.34 26.03
CA ALA A 454 -4.04 5.94 27.09
C ALA A 454 -5.50 6.16 26.69
N CYS A 455 -6.41 5.42 27.34
CA CYS A 455 -7.85 5.62 27.27
C CYS A 455 -8.41 5.85 28.69
N TYR A 456 -9.34 6.78 28.83
CA TYR A 456 -9.94 7.16 30.10
C TYR A 456 -11.46 7.25 29.99
N VAL A 457 -12.17 6.90 31.06
CA VAL A 457 -13.61 7.17 31.21
C VAL A 457 -13.78 8.32 32.20
N VAL A 458 -14.32 9.45 31.72
CA VAL A 458 -14.51 10.67 32.51
C VAL A 458 -15.96 10.77 32.96
N LYS A 459 -16.20 10.72 34.27
CA LYS A 459 -17.53 10.85 34.87
C LYS A 459 -17.86 12.30 35.22
N PRO A 460 -19.14 12.66 35.41
CA PRO A 460 -19.52 13.96 35.97
C PRO A 460 -18.84 14.22 37.31
N ALA A 461 -18.48 15.47 37.57
CA ALA A 461 -17.81 15.89 38.81
C ALA A 461 -18.73 15.81 40.03
N GLU A 462 -20.05 15.90 39.82
CA GLU A 462 -21.08 15.78 40.85
C GLU A 462 -22.12 14.73 40.44
N PRO A 463 -22.82 14.09 41.40
CA PRO A 463 -23.91 13.17 41.09
C PRO A 463 -24.98 13.89 40.26
N THR A 464 -25.18 13.42 39.02
CA THR A 464 -26.21 13.94 38.13
C THR A 464 -27.49 13.12 38.25
N TRP A 465 -28.62 13.68 37.82
CA TRP A 465 -29.89 12.96 37.84
C TRP A 465 -29.78 11.61 37.12
N THR A 466 -30.26 10.56 37.78
CA THR A 466 -30.29 9.21 37.23
C THR A 466 -31.72 8.73 37.08
N GLY A 467 -32.15 8.50 35.85
CA GLY A 467 -33.48 8.02 35.53
C GLY A 467 -33.66 7.79 34.03
N ILE A 468 -34.76 7.13 33.68
CA ILE A 468 -35.16 6.90 32.29
C ILE A 468 -35.92 8.14 31.84
N GLN A 469 -35.40 8.84 30.83
CA GLN A 469 -36.18 9.85 30.11
C GLN A 469 -36.85 9.17 28.93
N SER A 470 -38.18 9.28 28.83
CA SER A 470 -38.88 8.89 27.61
C SER A 470 -38.51 9.87 26.51
N LEU A 471 -37.83 9.39 25.47
CA LEU A 471 -37.61 10.13 24.24
C LEU A 471 -38.97 10.43 23.59
N SER A 472 -39.14 11.60 22.98
CA SER A 472 -40.36 11.88 22.22
C SER A 472 -40.49 10.89 21.05
N GLU A 473 -41.70 10.66 20.53
CA GLU A 473 -41.90 9.78 19.37
C GLU A 473 -41.05 10.20 18.16
N LEU A 474 -40.78 11.50 18.01
CA LEU A 474 -39.87 12.05 16.99
C LEU A 474 -38.41 11.67 17.25
N ASP A 475 -37.94 11.75 18.50
CA ASP A 475 -36.56 11.40 18.88
C ASP A 475 -36.27 9.89 18.81
N GLN A 476 -37.31 9.06 18.65
CA GLN A 476 -37.18 7.61 18.47
C GLN A 476 -37.01 7.19 16.99
N ILE A 477 -37.18 8.11 16.04
CA ILE A 477 -37.11 7.83 14.59
C ILE A 477 -35.68 8.02 14.02
N GLY A 478 -34.81 8.73 14.73
CA GLY A 478 -33.43 9.04 14.31
C GLY A 478 -32.45 7.87 14.49
N VAL A 479 -31.50 7.72 13.56
CA VAL A 479 -30.39 6.75 13.69
C VAL A 479 -29.43 7.23 14.78
N ILE A 480 -29.25 6.42 15.83
CA ILE A 480 -28.28 6.68 16.89
C ILE A 480 -26.86 6.68 16.30
N LYS A 481 -26.16 7.81 16.40
CA LYS A 481 -24.76 7.96 15.95
C LYS A 481 -23.87 8.38 17.13
N HIS A 482 -22.78 7.64 17.33
CA HIS A 482 -21.67 8.11 18.18
C HIS A 482 -20.83 9.07 17.34
N ILE A 483 -20.65 10.31 17.81
CA ILE A 483 -19.87 11.32 17.08
C ILE A 483 -18.54 11.51 17.80
N PRO A 484 -17.43 11.01 17.25
CA PRO A 484 -16.11 11.30 17.78
C PRO A 484 -15.74 12.76 17.51
N THR A 485 -15.40 13.50 18.57
CA THR A 485 -14.88 14.87 18.46
C THR A 485 -13.38 14.87 18.73
N ILE A 486 -12.57 15.37 17.79
CA ILE A 486 -11.11 15.39 17.90
C ILE A 486 -10.62 16.81 18.19
N TYR A 487 -9.78 16.95 19.21
CA TYR A 487 -9.09 18.19 19.55
C TYR A 487 -7.60 18.09 19.20
N PHE A 488 -7.05 19.18 18.65
CA PHE A 488 -5.65 19.30 18.25
C PHE A 488 -4.92 20.30 19.15
N TYR A 489 -3.71 19.96 19.61
CA TYR A 489 -2.87 20.85 20.43
C TYR A 489 -1.47 21.01 19.83
N ASP A 490 -1.05 22.25 19.52
CA ASP A 490 0.28 22.55 18.95
C ASP A 490 1.41 22.42 20.00
N ASN A 491 2.42 21.58 19.75
CA ASN A 491 3.58 21.41 20.63
C ASN A 491 4.40 22.70 20.87
N VAL A 492 4.29 23.71 19.99
CA VAL A 492 5.02 24.97 20.16
C VAL A 492 4.42 25.82 21.29
N ALA A 493 3.09 25.77 21.49
CA ALA A 493 2.42 26.44 22.62
C ALA A 493 2.60 25.68 23.96
N ILE A 494 2.97 24.40 23.90
CA ILE A 494 3.18 23.54 25.08
C ILE A 494 4.48 23.89 25.82
N LYS A 495 5.45 24.53 25.17
CA LYS A 495 6.71 24.96 25.82
C LYS A 495 6.53 26.06 26.87
N ASP A 496 5.53 26.94 26.70
CA ASP A 496 5.23 27.99 27.68
C ASP A 496 4.37 27.47 28.85
N TRP A 497 3.82 26.25 28.71
CA TRP A 497 3.02 25.55 29.71
C TRP A 497 3.90 24.56 30.49
N LEU A 498 4.97 25.03 31.13
CA LEU A 498 5.86 24.16 31.91
C LEU A 498 5.13 23.50 33.09
N SER A 499 4.61 22.31 32.81
CA SER A 499 4.33 21.20 33.70
C SER A 499 4.13 19.97 32.81
N PRO A 500 4.46 18.74 33.26
CA PRO A 500 4.61 17.57 32.39
C PRO A 500 3.34 17.30 31.54
N PRO A 501 3.45 16.57 30.41
CA PRO A 501 2.32 16.21 29.53
C PRO A 501 1.07 15.69 30.26
N ASN A 502 1.28 15.10 31.44
CA ASN A 502 0.25 14.64 32.37
C ASN A 502 -0.70 15.75 32.88
N LYS A 503 -0.33 17.05 32.87
CA LYS A 503 -1.24 18.12 33.31
C LYS A 503 -2.35 18.44 32.30
N ILE A 504 -2.07 18.44 31.00
CA ILE A 504 -3.08 18.79 29.98
C ILE A 504 -4.21 17.76 30.02
N ILE A 505 -3.87 16.47 30.05
CA ILE A 505 -4.86 15.42 30.12
C ILE A 505 -5.65 15.45 31.43
N CYS A 506 -5.01 15.78 32.56
CA CYS A 506 -5.73 16.00 33.83
C CYS A 506 -6.69 17.19 33.74
N THR A 507 -6.24 18.35 33.22
CA THR A 507 -7.10 19.53 33.04
C THR A 507 -8.27 19.26 32.10
N LEU A 508 -8.06 18.49 31.03
CA LEU A 508 -9.14 18.10 30.11
C LEU A 508 -10.13 17.13 30.77
N LYS A 509 -9.65 16.18 31.56
CA LYS A 509 -10.51 15.30 32.36
C LYS A 509 -11.33 16.09 33.37
N ASP A 510 -10.71 17.00 34.11
CA ASP A 510 -11.38 17.81 35.12
C ASP A 510 -12.41 18.75 34.47
N SER A 511 -12.04 19.40 33.37
CA SER A 511 -12.95 20.26 32.62
C SER A 511 -14.13 19.48 32.03
N LEU A 512 -13.86 18.33 31.40
CA LEU A 512 -14.91 17.46 30.86
C LEU A 512 -15.81 16.94 31.98
N SER A 513 -15.24 16.53 33.12
CA SER A 513 -15.98 16.09 34.30
C SER A 513 -16.94 17.17 34.82
N CYS A 514 -16.51 18.43 34.87
CA CYS A 514 -17.37 19.56 35.26
C CYS A 514 -18.47 19.86 34.22
N VAL A 515 -18.17 19.80 32.92
CA VAL A 515 -19.15 20.04 31.84
C VAL A 515 -20.22 18.94 31.79
N LEU A 516 -19.86 17.71 32.14
CA LEU A 516 -20.81 16.60 32.19
C LEU A 516 -21.87 16.75 33.29
N VAL A 517 -21.73 17.68 34.24
CA VAL A 517 -22.74 17.95 35.28
C VAL A 517 -23.99 18.65 34.73
N PRO A 518 -23.90 19.84 34.09
CA PRO A 518 -25.06 20.48 33.46
C PRO A 518 -25.53 19.78 32.17
N PHE A 519 -24.65 19.03 31.51
CA PHE A 519 -24.96 18.24 30.31
C PHE A 519 -25.02 16.74 30.62
N TYR A 520 -25.60 16.37 31.76
CA TYR A 520 -25.66 15.00 32.24
C TYR A 520 -26.25 13.94 31.29
N PRO A 521 -27.14 14.27 30.33
CA PRO A 521 -27.54 13.29 29.31
C PRO A 521 -26.35 12.81 28.46
N LEU A 522 -25.32 13.63 28.25
CA LEU A 522 -24.09 13.26 27.55
C LEU A 522 -23.18 12.34 28.37
N ALA A 523 -23.38 12.28 29.69
CA ALA A 523 -22.61 11.47 30.62
C ALA A 523 -23.24 10.09 30.89
N GLY A 524 -24.35 9.77 30.21
CA GLY A 524 -25.17 8.58 30.41
C GLY A 524 -25.62 7.92 29.10
N ARG A 525 -26.51 6.94 29.21
CA ARG A 525 -27.10 6.23 28.06
C ARG A 525 -28.22 7.07 27.45
N LEU A 526 -28.48 6.89 26.16
CA LEU A 526 -29.61 7.49 25.43
C LEU A 526 -30.95 7.31 26.13
N CYS A 527 -31.19 6.12 26.71
CA CYS A 527 -32.44 5.76 27.37
C CYS A 527 -32.32 5.75 28.90
N GLY A 528 -31.21 6.23 29.47
CA GLY A 528 -30.97 6.21 30.91
C GLY A 528 -29.77 7.04 31.31
N CYS A 529 -30.02 8.20 31.91
CA CYS A 529 -28.97 9.00 32.54
C CYS A 529 -28.40 8.18 33.70
N ASN A 530 -27.14 7.73 33.61
CA ASN A 530 -26.55 6.83 34.62
C ASN A 530 -25.12 7.22 35.03
N ALA A 531 -24.68 8.43 34.67
CA ALA A 531 -23.40 9.01 35.07
C ALA A 531 -22.18 8.08 34.82
N LYS A 532 -22.26 7.16 33.84
CA LYS A 532 -21.19 6.21 33.53
C LYS A 532 -19.98 6.86 32.88
N GLY A 533 -20.14 8.07 32.33
CA GLY A 533 -19.06 8.91 31.82
C GLY A 533 -18.81 8.77 30.32
N VAL A 534 -17.87 9.59 29.82
CA VAL A 534 -17.50 9.71 28.41
C VAL A 534 -16.09 9.18 28.19
N GLU A 535 -15.85 8.52 27.05
CA GLU A 535 -14.53 7.99 26.71
C GLU A 535 -13.62 9.08 26.11
N LEU A 536 -12.43 9.21 26.67
CA LEU A 536 -11.37 10.16 26.31
C LEU A 536 -10.11 9.38 25.93
N ILE A 537 -9.69 9.47 24.67
CA ILE A 537 -8.53 8.75 24.13
C ILE A 537 -7.39 9.72 23.86
N GLU A 538 -6.23 9.45 24.46
CA GLU A 538 -4.97 10.16 24.22
C GLU A 538 -4.11 9.35 23.23
N ALA A 539 -3.68 10.00 22.15
CA ALA A 539 -2.86 9.36 21.12
C ALA A 539 -1.76 10.30 20.62
N GLU A 540 -0.62 9.70 20.26
CA GLU A 540 0.56 10.41 19.77
C GLU A 540 0.97 9.90 18.39
N SER A 541 1.36 10.83 17.52
CA SER A 541 1.88 10.52 16.17
C SER A 541 0.91 9.76 15.25
N CYS A 542 -0.40 9.84 15.48
CA CYS A 542 -1.44 9.26 14.63
C CYS A 542 -1.90 10.23 13.54
N GLN A 543 -2.29 9.74 12.37
CA GLN A 543 -3.10 10.51 11.41
C GLN A 543 -4.55 10.66 11.91
N VAL A 544 -5.30 11.62 11.36
CA VAL A 544 -6.70 11.85 11.77
C VAL A 544 -7.59 10.67 11.35
N GLY A 545 -7.36 10.11 10.15
CA GLY A 545 -8.05 8.90 9.68
C GLY A 545 -7.80 7.71 10.60
N GLU A 546 -6.54 7.47 10.98
CA GLU A 546 -6.16 6.44 11.95
C GLU A 546 -6.82 6.64 13.31
N LEU A 547 -6.98 7.89 13.77
CA LEU A 547 -7.67 8.19 15.04
C LEU A 547 -9.17 7.87 14.96
N MET A 548 -9.78 8.10 13.80
CA MET A 548 -11.20 7.89 13.57
C MET A 548 -11.55 6.40 13.49
N SER A 549 -10.66 5.58 12.94
CA SER A 549 -10.80 4.13 12.86
C SER A 549 -10.53 3.39 14.17
N ILE A 550 -9.99 4.06 15.22
CA ILE A 550 -9.81 3.45 16.54
C ILE A 550 -11.16 2.95 17.07
N PRO A 551 -11.33 1.62 17.27
CA PRO A 551 -12.57 1.05 17.78
C PRO A 551 -12.83 1.52 19.23
N LEU A 552 -14.10 1.66 19.57
CA LEU A 552 -14.57 1.90 20.93
C LEU A 552 -14.01 0.81 21.87
N SER A 553 -13.57 1.15 23.09
CA SER A 553 -13.09 0.13 24.03
C SER A 553 -14.14 -0.94 24.32
N HIS A 554 -13.71 -2.11 24.81
CA HIS A 554 -14.61 -3.22 25.14
C HIS A 554 -15.74 -2.82 26.11
N ALA A 555 -15.50 -1.82 26.98
CA ALA A 555 -16.54 -1.22 27.84
C ALA A 555 -17.57 -0.42 27.02
N SER A 556 -17.12 0.41 26.09
CA SER A 556 -17.95 1.19 25.16
C SER A 556 -18.71 0.30 24.14
N GLN A 557 -18.12 -0.81 23.69
CA GLN A 557 -18.80 -1.80 22.84
C GLN A 557 -19.91 -2.54 23.58
N LYS A 558 -19.67 -2.96 24.83
CA LYS A 558 -20.69 -3.59 25.68
C LYS A 558 -21.83 -2.61 26.02
N ILE A 559 -21.52 -1.32 26.16
CA ILE A 559 -22.51 -0.24 26.30
C ILE A 559 -23.35 -0.11 25.02
N ARG A 560 -22.71 -0.12 23.83
CA ARG A 560 -23.39 -0.07 22.52
C ARG A 560 -24.32 -1.27 22.29
N GLU A 561 -23.93 -2.46 22.71
CA GLU A 561 -24.77 -3.67 22.62
C GLU A 561 -25.96 -3.68 23.59
N GLU A 562 -25.79 -3.12 24.79
CA GLU A 562 -26.89 -2.96 25.75
C GLU A 562 -27.89 -1.89 25.32
N ASP A 563 -27.42 -0.77 24.74
CA ASP A 563 -28.31 0.28 24.21
C ASP A 563 -29.14 -0.22 23.02
N LYS A 564 -28.56 -1.08 22.15
CA LYS A 564 -29.30 -1.79 21.08
C LYS A 564 -30.45 -2.66 21.59
N LYS A 565 -30.32 -3.25 22.79
CA LYS A 565 -31.37 -4.09 23.40
C LYS A 565 -32.54 -3.29 23.98
N VAL A 566 -32.32 -2.02 24.34
CA VAL A 566 -33.35 -1.14 24.94
C VAL A 566 -34.24 -0.50 23.87
N THR A 567 -33.75 -0.29 22.65
CA THR A 567 -34.50 0.34 21.54
C THR A 567 -35.42 -0.62 20.77
N GLY A 568 -35.39 -1.92 21.06
CA GLY A 568 -36.27 -2.94 20.47
C GLY A 568 -35.97 -3.28 19.00
N ASP A 569 -36.28 -4.51 18.59
CA ASP A 569 -36.02 -5.09 17.25
C ASP A 569 -36.77 -4.43 16.07
N ASN A 570 -37.36 -3.25 16.24
CA ASN A 570 -38.11 -2.53 15.19
C ASN A 570 -37.25 -1.59 14.31
N ILE A 571 -35.93 -1.58 14.48
CA ILE A 571 -34.99 -0.88 13.57
C ILE A 571 -33.99 -1.91 13.01
N SER A 572 -34.49 -3.01 12.47
CA SER A 572 -33.69 -4.02 11.76
C SER A 572 -33.64 -3.77 10.24
N SER A 573 -34.28 -2.69 9.74
CA SER A 573 -34.43 -2.46 8.29
C SER A 573 -33.88 -1.13 7.74
N MET A 574 -33.09 -0.36 8.48
CA MET A 574 -32.42 0.85 7.96
C MET A 574 -30.97 0.98 8.45
N ILE A 575 -30.14 0.01 8.08
CA ILE A 575 -28.69 0.20 7.99
C ILE A 575 -28.35 0.18 6.50
N GLU A 576 -28.78 1.23 5.79
CA GLU A 576 -28.27 1.55 4.47
C GLU A 576 -27.88 3.03 4.46
N PHE A 577 -26.63 3.25 4.06
CA PHE A 577 -26.15 4.43 3.33
C PHE A 577 -26.74 5.80 3.70
N LEU A 578 -25.97 6.57 4.47
CA LEU A 578 -25.82 7.99 4.17
C LEU A 578 -24.33 8.35 4.27
N GLU A 579 -23.69 8.37 3.11
CA GLU A 579 -22.50 9.17 2.81
C GLU A 579 -22.67 10.61 3.33
N PRO A 580 -21.57 11.34 3.61
CA PRO A 580 -21.64 12.76 3.95
C PRO A 580 -21.95 13.60 2.69
N GLN A 581 -23.19 13.54 2.21
CA GLN A 581 -23.71 14.50 1.26
C GLN A 581 -24.08 15.78 2.02
N SER A 582 -23.45 16.87 1.60
CA SER A 582 -23.86 18.27 1.75
C SER A 582 -23.71 18.96 3.12
N SER A 583 -22.88 20.00 3.07
CA SER A 583 -22.95 21.21 3.88
C SER A 583 -24.38 21.73 4.06
N ALA A 584 -24.86 21.81 5.30
CA ALA A 584 -26.07 22.55 5.63
C ALA A 584 -25.88 23.37 6.93
N LEU A 585 -25.77 24.69 6.76
CA LEU A 585 -25.88 25.73 7.79
C LEU A 585 -27.37 25.91 8.13
N PHE A 586 -27.85 25.57 9.32
CA PHE A 586 -29.20 26.00 9.77
C PHE A 586 -29.29 26.33 11.27
N SER A 587 -30.01 27.42 11.55
CA SER A 587 -30.23 28.05 12.85
C SER A 587 -31.57 27.64 13.47
N PHE A 588 -31.65 27.49 14.79
CA PHE A 588 -32.93 27.47 15.50
C PHE A 588 -33.46 28.89 15.76
N HIS A 589 -34.74 29.12 15.44
CA HIS A 589 -35.54 30.30 15.78
C HIS A 589 -36.67 29.87 16.73
N GLN A 590 -36.84 30.57 17.85
CA GLN A 590 -38.15 30.75 18.49
C GLN A 590 -38.56 32.22 18.39
N ARG A 591 -39.75 32.47 17.81
CA ARG A 591 -40.49 33.76 17.78
C ARG A 591 -40.72 34.24 19.22
N ASN A 592 -40.75 35.52 19.64
CA ASN A 592 -41.04 36.84 19.02
C ASN A 592 -40.77 37.94 20.11
N PRO A 593 -40.92 39.26 19.89
CA PRO A 593 -40.11 40.19 19.09
C PRO A 593 -39.61 41.42 19.89
N SER A 594 -38.45 42.00 19.54
CA SER A 594 -38.26 43.46 19.35
C SER A 594 -36.77 43.85 19.32
N LYS A 595 -36.42 44.53 18.22
CA LYS A 595 -35.27 45.41 18.00
C LYS A 595 -33.87 44.79 17.97
N GLU A 596 -33.43 44.59 16.72
CA GLU A 596 -32.09 44.55 16.16
C GLU A 596 -30.91 44.92 17.10
N GLU A 597 -30.00 43.97 17.33
CA GLU A 597 -28.59 44.09 16.89
C GLU A 597 -27.80 42.77 17.02
N LYS A 598 -27.29 42.29 15.88
CA LYS A 598 -26.17 41.34 15.63
C LYS A 598 -25.99 40.13 16.57
N ALA A 599 -26.49 38.97 16.13
CA ALA A 599 -26.29 37.67 16.79
C ALA A 599 -25.02 36.93 16.30
N ASP A 600 -24.16 36.65 17.27
CA ASP A 600 -22.90 35.91 17.22
C ASP A 600 -23.13 34.38 17.12
N ARG A 601 -22.41 33.67 16.24
CA ARG A 601 -22.50 32.20 16.08
C ARG A 601 -21.78 31.51 17.25
N ARG A 602 -22.52 30.98 18.23
CA ARG A 602 -21.95 30.31 19.42
C ARG A 602 -21.63 28.84 19.18
N THR A 603 -20.35 28.54 19.03
CA THR A 603 -19.73 27.24 19.36
C THR A 603 -19.76 27.01 20.88
N ILE A 604 -19.98 25.78 21.36
CA ILE A 604 -19.75 25.41 22.76
C ILE A 604 -18.27 25.67 23.08
N ARG A 605 -17.98 26.74 23.83
CA ARG A 605 -16.63 27.07 24.31
C ARG A 605 -16.46 26.56 25.73
N PHE A 606 -15.45 25.73 25.98
CA PHE A 606 -14.99 25.40 27.32
C PHE A 606 -14.44 26.68 27.97
N LEU A 607 -15.10 27.15 29.04
CA LEU A 607 -14.62 28.27 29.84
C LEU A 607 -13.81 27.73 31.01
N SER A 608 -12.49 27.94 30.99
CA SER A 608 -11.65 27.82 32.18
C SER A 608 -11.51 29.19 32.85
N SER A 609 -11.95 29.34 34.10
CA SER A 609 -11.42 30.33 35.05
C SER A 609 -12.02 30.11 36.45
N PRO A 610 -11.18 30.16 37.50
CA PRO A 610 -11.26 31.35 38.33
C PRO A 610 -9.92 32.11 38.38
N SER A 611 -10.02 33.42 38.11
CA SER A 611 -9.07 34.49 38.41
C SER A 611 -7.71 34.46 37.70
N GLY A 612 -7.62 35.28 36.65
CA GLY A 612 -6.45 36.10 36.36
C GLY A 612 -5.29 35.42 35.63
N MET A 613 -5.43 35.16 34.32
CA MET A 613 -4.33 35.27 33.35
C MET A 613 -4.88 35.19 31.91
N HIS A 614 -4.19 35.90 30.99
CA HIS A 614 -4.52 36.31 29.62
C HIS A 614 -5.44 35.43 28.74
N HIS A 615 -6.37 36.10 28.04
CA HIS A 615 -7.20 35.52 26.96
C HIS A 615 -6.37 35.12 25.73
N HIS A 616 -6.21 33.81 25.50
CA HIS A 616 -5.81 33.28 24.19
C HIS A 616 -7.00 32.57 23.52
N ARG A 617 -7.26 32.90 22.25
CA ARG A 617 -8.35 32.31 21.45
C ARG A 617 -8.07 30.82 21.18
N HIS A 618 -8.95 29.93 21.63
CA HIS A 618 -8.99 28.52 21.22
C HIS A 618 -9.78 28.37 19.92
N GLN A 619 -9.26 27.65 18.93
CA GLN A 619 -9.97 27.30 17.70
C GLN A 619 -10.50 25.86 17.79
N SER A 620 -11.83 25.71 17.76
CA SER A 620 -12.50 24.47 17.37
C SER A 620 -12.56 24.43 15.85
N ILE A 621 -11.95 23.43 15.21
CA ILE A 621 -11.94 23.31 13.75
C ILE A 621 -12.88 22.18 13.36
N CYS A 622 -13.93 22.50 12.60
CA CYS A 622 -14.82 21.50 12.02
C CYS A 622 -14.10 20.79 10.85
N ALA A 623 -14.50 19.56 10.52
CA ALA A 623 -13.77 18.64 9.63
C ALA A 623 -13.33 19.25 8.27
N THR A 624 -14.01 20.29 7.79
CA THR A 624 -13.76 20.97 6.52
C THR A 624 -12.60 21.98 6.51
N GLU A 625 -12.01 22.35 7.66
CA GLU A 625 -10.86 23.29 7.72
C GLU A 625 -9.50 22.60 7.98
N ILE A 626 -9.47 21.26 7.98
CA ILE A 626 -8.33 20.44 8.44
C ILE A 626 -7.08 20.51 7.54
N GLU A 627 -7.22 20.84 6.25
CA GLU A 627 -6.11 20.79 5.29
C GLU A 627 -4.97 21.78 5.59
N LYS A 628 -5.22 22.86 6.35
CA LYS A 628 -4.20 23.89 6.60
C LYS A 628 -3.29 23.65 7.81
N HIS A 629 -3.53 22.65 8.64
CA HIS A 629 -2.79 22.45 9.91
C HIS A 629 -2.14 21.08 10.10
N GLN A 630 -2.00 20.27 9.03
CA GLN A 630 -1.43 18.92 9.08
C GLN A 630 0.10 18.83 9.35
N THR A 631 0.80 19.96 9.53
CA THR A 631 2.28 19.99 9.46
C THR A 631 3.03 20.12 10.79
N LYS A 632 2.37 20.04 11.95
CA LYS A 632 3.05 20.11 13.24
C LYS A 632 2.81 18.88 14.12
N THR A 633 3.85 18.50 14.87
CA THR A 633 3.78 17.54 15.97
C THR A 633 2.77 18.07 16.98
N CYS A 634 1.56 17.50 16.98
CA CYS A 634 0.48 17.90 17.87
C CYS A 634 0.03 16.68 18.69
N CYS A 635 -0.23 16.86 19.99
CA CYS A 635 -1.01 15.88 20.75
C CYS A 635 -2.46 15.92 20.24
N LYS A 636 -3.05 14.74 20.00
CA LYS A 636 -4.42 14.59 19.51
C LYS A 636 -5.25 13.88 20.57
N VAL A 637 -6.44 14.41 20.85
CA VAL A 637 -7.34 13.88 21.86
C VAL A 637 -8.70 13.62 21.22
N LYS A 638 -9.20 12.39 21.27
CA LYS A 638 -10.53 11.99 20.77
C LYS A 638 -11.48 11.87 21.96
N VAL A 639 -12.65 12.50 21.86
CA VAL A 639 -13.76 12.37 22.82
C VAL A 639 -14.92 11.68 22.11
N ASN A 640 -15.36 10.53 22.60
CA ASN A 640 -16.50 9.82 22.02
C ASN A 640 -17.76 10.08 22.87
N ALA A 641 -18.66 10.94 22.38
CA ALA A 641 -19.96 11.17 23.00
C ALA A 641 -21.09 10.59 22.14
N THR A 642 -22.14 10.13 22.80
CA THR A 642 -23.32 9.55 22.14
C THR A 642 -24.37 10.65 21.95
N PHE A 643 -24.90 10.78 20.73
CA PHE A 643 -25.93 11.77 20.39
C PHE A 643 -27.16 11.08 19.80
N ASN A 644 -28.34 11.67 20.03
CA ASN A 644 -29.55 11.42 19.26
C ASN A 644 -29.89 12.69 18.49
N TRP A 645 -30.12 12.63 17.19
CA TRP A 645 -30.62 13.75 16.40
C TRP A 645 -31.78 13.30 15.53
N THR A 646 -32.86 14.07 15.55
CA THR A 646 -33.98 14.01 14.62
C THR A 646 -33.78 15.12 13.59
N ILE A 647 -33.84 14.81 12.29
CA ILE A 647 -33.91 15.84 11.22
C ILE A 647 -35.31 16.42 11.17
#